data_AF-A0A957QQK8-F1
#
_entry.id   AF-A0A957QQK8-F1
#
_cell.length_a   1.000
_cell.length_b   1.000
_cell.length_c   1.000
_cell.angle_alpha   90.00
_cell.angle_beta   90.00
_cell.angle_gamma   90.00
#
_symmetry.space_group_name_H-M   'P 1'
#
loop_
_entity.id
_entity.type
_entity.pdbx_description
1 polymer ?
#
loop_
_entity_poly.entity_id
_entity_poly.type
_entity_poly.pdbx_seq_one_letter_code
_entity_poly.pdbx_strand_id
1 'polypeptide(L)'
;GETGRFWRFIVVDEAHVYDGASGMEVAMLLRRLKDRVVESRPGRLTCIATSATIGKGEQAQSSVAEFATDFFGETFLPENVVLAQRLALADPDSAWGRGQGSMYKQLDQLEEKEPGPLRDCASDFGVPQAVLQRMGAATRGPEALYELLKQDQTLVDLRRLLREAPTHLTAAAQAVFPALDAKDAEDSLIALVNLAVQAKSDDENLPLLPARYHVFARALEGAFVCFNAAKHSHGGIHLFLNRHEKCPEAGCQAQVFEIATCNRCGVAYIVGELRIDGQERFISPLKGDMASGAGSQRAYFIIADALPHANEDEDITSGDEEEDWLQYTICQTCGLVVEDQKLTCTCQSQPLKVRRAPFDGSDDKNMSCPACSTRSQAAVFRLLTGQDAPVSVLATALYTQLPPSDDQETQYLPGQGRKLLMFADSRQDAAYFAPYLERTFNDILERRLIYKALLEDEAARDGRLRLNSVAKKLLDQAEAAGIFPERMDYEERMGLMKAWLIREMTSWAFSSSLERQGLLQFKMVKPAGCSLPPPLLAPPWSLSEAEGWELVLVLLDSLRRKSIVTFPDSVDPRDEFFAPLNRPYYVSNLSLTDPNLKKRHAVMGWLPRRGSNSRRDFLVRLLARTAPELSIVERERTAADVLQKLWDSYFLAPQSPWRSRFISTLLDQAGSANQLDHAFWEWLPTSPDLQVWRCDRCHNIAYSSVRGVCTTYGCQGHLQPIDGGELAGIHNHYRHLYLNLKPAALNVDEHTAQWKAETAREKQDEFTRGVINVLSCSTTFELGVDVGSLQAVLMRNVPPTTANYIQRAGRAGRRQNSAAYVLTFAQRRSHDLAYYRQPEKIVAGVVPTPSIVLKNPKIIQRHMQSVVVAAFLRWCVRNYDRFGERKELKVGAFFAP
;
A
#
# COMPACT_ATOMS: atom_id res chain seq x y z
N GLY A 1 47.21 -19.13 -2.21
CA GLY A 1 48.52 -18.54 -1.92
C GLY A 1 49.39 -19.53 -1.16
N GLU A 2 50.51 -19.07 -0.62
CA GLU A 2 51.48 -19.90 0.13
C GLU A 2 50.88 -20.54 1.39
N THR A 3 49.82 -19.94 1.93
CA THR A 3 49.14 -20.41 3.16
C THR A 3 48.20 -21.60 2.93
N GLY A 4 47.88 -21.95 1.68
CA GLY A 4 46.90 -23.00 1.35
C GLY A 4 47.27 -24.39 1.90
N ARG A 5 48.57 -24.67 2.07
CA ARG A 5 49.06 -25.92 2.66
C ARG A 5 48.73 -26.10 4.14
N PHE A 6 48.35 -25.02 4.83
CA PHE A 6 48.02 -25.02 6.25
C PHE A 6 46.51 -25.08 6.51
N TRP A 7 45.69 -25.08 5.46
CA TRP A 7 44.23 -25.15 5.61
C TRP A 7 43.85 -26.50 6.21
N ARG A 8 43.00 -26.46 7.23
CA ARG A 8 42.48 -27.65 7.94
C ARG A 8 40.98 -27.85 7.78
N PHE A 9 40.24 -26.77 7.52
CA PHE A 9 38.79 -26.78 7.49
C PHE A 9 38.27 -26.14 6.20
N ILE A 10 37.18 -26.68 5.67
CA ILE A 10 36.29 -26.01 4.73
C ILE A 10 34.92 -25.96 5.40
N VAL A 11 34.40 -24.76 5.64
CA VAL A 11 33.07 -24.56 6.22
C VAL A 11 32.19 -23.92 5.15
N VAL A 12 31.05 -24.55 4.86
CA VAL A 12 30.04 -24.02 3.96
C VAL A 12 28.75 -23.84 4.75
N ASP A 13 28.30 -22.60 4.85
CA ASP A 13 27.03 -22.32 5.49
C ASP A 13 25.88 -22.44 4.49
N GLU A 14 24.68 -22.67 5.02
CA GLU A 14 23.41 -22.71 4.30
C GLU A 14 23.38 -23.72 3.15
N ALA A 15 23.93 -24.92 3.39
CA ALA A 15 24.21 -25.89 2.34
C ALA A 15 22.98 -26.32 1.50
N HIS A 16 21.76 -26.16 2.03
CA HIS A 16 20.50 -26.41 1.31
C HIS A 16 20.26 -25.49 0.11
N VAL A 17 20.97 -24.37 -0.04
CA VAL A 17 20.83 -23.50 -1.21
C VAL A 17 21.56 -24.06 -2.44
N TYR A 18 22.50 -25.00 -2.24
CA TYR A 18 23.32 -25.56 -3.31
C TYR A 18 22.66 -26.79 -3.94
N ASP A 19 21.64 -26.55 -4.76
CA ASP A 19 20.87 -27.60 -5.43
C ASP A 19 21.08 -27.62 -6.95
N GLY A 20 20.88 -28.80 -7.55
CA GLY A 20 20.93 -29.03 -8.99
C GLY A 20 22.22 -28.56 -9.66
N ALA A 21 22.08 -27.77 -10.74
CA ALA A 21 23.21 -27.28 -11.52
C ALA A 21 24.14 -26.36 -10.73
N SER A 22 23.57 -25.49 -9.88
CA SER A 22 24.36 -24.55 -9.07
C SER A 22 25.17 -25.29 -8.00
N GLY A 23 24.56 -26.28 -7.34
CA GLY A 23 25.25 -27.14 -6.39
C GLY A 23 26.37 -27.93 -7.04
N MET A 24 26.16 -28.45 -8.25
CA MET A 24 27.20 -29.14 -9.03
C MET A 24 28.38 -28.23 -9.37
N GLU A 25 28.13 -26.98 -9.79
CA GLU A 25 29.18 -26.01 -10.10
C GLU A 25 30.08 -25.76 -8.86
N VAL A 26 29.47 -25.52 -7.69
CA VAL A 26 30.19 -25.32 -6.44
C VAL A 26 30.91 -26.60 -6.00
N ALA A 27 30.27 -27.77 -6.13
CA ALA A 27 30.89 -29.06 -5.81
C ALA A 27 32.13 -29.33 -6.67
N MET A 28 32.14 -28.93 -7.94
CA MET A 28 33.30 -29.01 -8.82
C MET A 28 34.37 -27.97 -8.46
N LEU A 29 33.99 -26.76 -8.05
CA LEU A 29 34.92 -25.76 -7.53
C LEU A 29 35.61 -26.24 -6.25
N LEU A 30 34.88 -26.85 -5.32
CA LEU A 30 35.42 -27.41 -4.08
C LEU A 30 36.43 -28.52 -4.38
N ARG A 31 36.13 -29.43 -5.32
CA ARG A 31 37.09 -30.45 -5.78
C ARG A 31 38.37 -29.84 -6.36
N ARG A 32 38.25 -28.83 -7.21
CA ARG A 32 39.41 -28.11 -7.78
C ARG A 32 40.22 -27.36 -6.72
N LEU A 33 39.54 -26.78 -5.72
CA LEU A 33 40.18 -26.15 -4.59
C LEU A 33 40.98 -27.18 -3.78
N LYS A 34 40.35 -28.32 -3.45
CA LYS A 34 40.99 -29.43 -2.74
C LYS A 34 42.18 -30.00 -3.52
N ASP A 35 42.05 -30.20 -4.82
CA ASP A 35 43.17 -30.59 -5.68
C ASP A 35 44.35 -29.62 -5.55
N ARG A 36 44.05 -28.32 -5.56
CA ARG A 36 45.07 -27.27 -5.48
C ARG A 36 45.75 -27.15 -4.12
N VAL A 37 45.01 -27.33 -3.01
CA VAL A 37 45.55 -27.11 -1.66
C VAL A 37 46.05 -28.40 -1.00
N VAL A 38 45.42 -29.53 -1.33
CA VAL A 38 45.62 -30.83 -0.67
C VAL A 38 45.86 -32.00 -1.61
N GLU A 39 46.04 -31.76 -2.91
CA GLU A 39 46.26 -32.81 -3.92
C GLU A 39 45.15 -33.86 -3.89
N SER A 40 43.92 -33.43 -3.58
CA SER A 40 42.75 -34.31 -3.48
C SER A 40 42.90 -35.47 -2.49
N ARG A 41 43.84 -35.39 -1.53
CA ARG A 41 44.03 -36.41 -0.49
C ARG A 41 42.81 -36.44 0.46
N PRO A 42 42.10 -37.58 0.55
CA PRO A 42 40.92 -37.70 1.42
C PRO A 42 41.26 -37.43 2.89
N GLY A 43 40.32 -36.83 3.63
CA GLY A 43 40.46 -36.58 5.07
C GLY A 43 41.49 -35.53 5.50
N ARG A 44 42.27 -34.94 4.58
CA ARG A 44 43.26 -33.90 4.93
C ARG A 44 42.60 -32.55 5.24
N LEU A 45 41.38 -32.32 4.78
CA LEU A 45 40.52 -31.20 5.15
C LEU A 45 39.26 -31.73 5.83
N THR A 46 38.94 -31.17 6.99
CA THR A 46 37.64 -31.39 7.63
C THR A 46 36.61 -30.50 6.94
N CYS A 47 35.63 -31.12 6.29
CA CYS A 47 34.56 -30.42 5.61
C CYS A 47 33.34 -30.33 6.54
N ILE A 48 32.81 -29.13 6.71
CA ILE A 48 31.67 -28.84 7.57
C ILE A 48 30.63 -28.12 6.72
N ALA A 49 29.38 -28.59 6.79
CA ALA A 49 28.23 -27.90 6.23
C ALA A 49 27.22 -27.61 7.33
N THR A 50 26.74 -26.38 7.39
CA THR A 50 25.58 -26.00 8.19
C THR A 50 24.40 -25.76 7.26
N SER A 51 23.18 -26.03 7.72
CA SER A 51 21.97 -25.87 6.94
C SER A 51 20.75 -25.75 7.84
N ALA A 52 19.69 -25.11 7.35
CA ALA A 52 18.38 -25.16 8.00
C ALA A 52 17.89 -26.61 8.13
N THR A 53 16.89 -26.88 8.97
CA THR A 53 16.36 -28.24 9.18
C THR A 53 15.97 -28.94 7.86
N ILE A 54 16.90 -29.73 7.31
CA ILE A 54 16.73 -30.57 6.13
C ILE A 54 16.05 -31.87 6.56
N GLY A 55 14.93 -32.18 5.93
CA GLY A 55 14.23 -33.45 6.10
C GLY A 55 13.61 -33.67 7.50
N LYS A 56 12.78 -34.72 7.62
CA LYS A 56 12.27 -35.26 8.89
C LYS A 56 12.35 -36.80 8.82
N GLY A 57 12.89 -37.44 9.87
CA GLY A 57 12.96 -38.90 10.01
C GLY A 57 14.34 -39.51 9.73
N GLU A 58 14.53 -40.79 10.07
CA GLU A 58 15.82 -41.51 9.96
C GLU A 58 16.37 -41.57 8.52
N GLN A 59 15.50 -41.60 7.50
CA GLN A 59 15.91 -41.56 6.09
C GLN A 59 16.55 -40.22 5.68
N ALA A 60 16.29 -39.14 6.43
CA ALA A 60 16.86 -37.82 6.13
C ALA A 60 18.38 -37.77 6.36
N GLN A 61 18.90 -38.41 7.42
CA GLN A 61 20.33 -38.39 7.72
C GLN A 61 21.16 -39.05 6.62
N SER A 62 20.70 -40.18 6.08
CA SER A 62 21.36 -40.84 4.95
C SER A 62 21.40 -39.95 3.71
N SER A 63 20.29 -39.30 3.37
CA SER A 63 20.25 -38.39 2.21
C SER A 63 21.16 -37.17 2.39
N VAL A 64 21.24 -36.61 3.61
CA VAL A 64 22.10 -35.46 3.91
C VAL A 64 23.57 -35.86 3.83
N ALA A 65 23.93 -37.05 4.32
CA ALA A 65 25.28 -37.58 4.22
C ALA A 65 25.68 -37.86 2.75
N GLU A 66 24.76 -38.38 1.94
CA GLU A 66 24.96 -38.57 0.49
C GLU A 66 25.19 -37.23 -0.22
N PHE A 67 24.32 -36.25 0.03
CA PHE A 67 24.49 -34.90 -0.48
C PHE A 67 25.83 -34.28 -0.09
N ALA A 68 26.21 -34.34 1.20
CA ALA A 68 27.48 -33.79 1.67
C ALA A 68 28.68 -34.51 1.02
N THR A 69 28.55 -35.82 0.81
CA THR A 69 29.55 -36.63 0.10
C THR A 69 29.72 -36.16 -1.33
N ASP A 70 28.62 -35.98 -2.06
CA ASP A 70 28.65 -35.47 -3.43
C ASP A 70 29.08 -34.01 -3.52
N PHE A 71 28.74 -33.19 -2.53
CA PHE A 71 29.07 -31.77 -2.52
C PHE A 71 30.58 -31.55 -2.28
N PHE A 72 31.15 -32.15 -1.23
CA PHE A 72 32.56 -31.96 -0.86
C PHE A 72 33.53 -32.94 -1.56
N GLY A 73 33.03 -34.07 -2.04
CA GLY A 73 33.87 -35.18 -2.51
C GLY A 73 34.71 -35.78 -1.38
N GLU A 74 34.14 -35.93 -0.19
CA GLU A 74 34.67 -36.68 0.98
C GLU A 74 33.59 -37.63 1.45
N THR A 75 33.92 -38.72 2.13
CA THR A 75 32.90 -39.64 2.67
C THR A 75 32.25 -39.05 3.92
N PHE A 76 30.92 -38.90 3.90
CA PHE A 76 30.10 -38.63 5.07
C PHE A 76 29.18 -39.82 5.34
N LEU A 77 29.06 -40.19 6.61
CA LEU A 77 28.15 -41.23 7.09
C LEU A 77 26.97 -40.60 7.85
N PRO A 78 25.83 -41.29 8.00
CA PRO A 78 24.67 -40.77 8.74
C PRO A 78 25.00 -40.29 10.16
N GLU A 79 25.94 -40.95 10.85
CA GLU A 79 26.44 -40.55 12.17
C GLU A 79 27.23 -39.23 12.18
N ASN A 80 27.67 -38.73 11.02
CA ASN A 80 28.30 -37.42 10.91
C ASN A 80 27.27 -36.29 10.84
N VAL A 81 25.97 -36.60 10.67
CA VAL A 81 24.89 -35.62 10.61
C VAL A 81 24.43 -35.27 12.01
N VAL A 82 24.85 -34.09 12.47
CA VAL A 82 24.43 -33.54 13.77
C VAL A 82 23.10 -32.81 13.60
N LEU A 83 22.04 -33.34 14.20
CA LEU A 83 20.71 -32.71 14.22
C LEU A 83 20.50 -31.89 15.49
N ALA A 84 19.67 -30.86 15.41
CA ALA A 84 19.28 -30.09 16.58
C ALA A 84 18.46 -30.94 17.57
N GLN A 85 18.85 -30.93 18.85
CA GLN A 85 18.07 -31.55 19.92
C GLN A 85 17.02 -30.56 20.43
N ARG A 86 15.74 -30.93 20.37
CA ARG A 86 14.67 -30.12 20.96
C ARG A 86 14.68 -30.29 22.47
N LEU A 87 14.72 -29.18 23.21
CA LEU A 87 14.59 -29.21 24.67
C LEU A 87 13.24 -29.86 25.07
N ALA A 88 13.30 -30.73 26.07
CA ALA A 88 12.10 -31.30 26.68
C ALA A 88 11.25 -30.18 27.29
N LEU A 89 9.92 -30.27 27.15
CA LEU A 89 9.04 -29.40 27.94
C LEU A 89 9.18 -29.81 29.41
N ALA A 90 8.85 -28.89 30.33
CA ALA A 90 8.64 -29.26 31.72
C ALA A 90 7.68 -30.45 31.79
N ASP A 91 7.95 -31.37 32.72
CA ASP A 91 7.14 -32.56 32.95
C ASP A 91 5.68 -32.13 33.22
N PRO A 92 4.67 -32.65 32.48
CA PRO A 92 3.26 -32.37 32.75
C PRO A 92 2.87 -32.61 34.21
N ASP A 93 3.52 -33.59 34.85
CA ASP A 93 3.26 -33.95 36.25
C ASP A 93 3.80 -32.90 37.25
N SER A 94 4.52 -31.89 36.77
CA SER A 94 5.05 -30.77 37.56
C SER A 94 4.21 -29.48 37.46
N ALA A 95 3.09 -29.49 36.74
CA ALA A 95 2.23 -28.32 36.60
C ALA A 95 1.52 -27.94 37.91
N TRP A 96 1.45 -26.64 38.22
CA TRP A 96 0.81 -26.17 39.45
C TRP A 96 -0.72 -25.97 39.32
N GLY A 97 -1.26 -26.00 38.10
CA GLY A 97 -2.68 -25.82 37.81
C GLY A 97 -2.94 -25.22 36.42
N ARG A 98 -4.21 -24.89 36.13
CA ARG A 98 -4.61 -24.14 34.93
C ARG A 98 -4.86 -22.68 35.31
N GLY A 99 -4.11 -21.75 34.74
CA GLY A 99 -4.44 -20.33 34.89
C GLY A 99 -5.74 -19.95 34.16
N GLN A 100 -6.47 -18.99 34.72
CA GLN A 100 -7.74 -18.49 34.17
C GLN A 100 -7.49 -17.42 33.11
N GLY A 101 -8.35 -17.34 32.08
CA GLY A 101 -8.25 -16.32 31.03
C GLY A 101 -8.21 -14.88 31.56
N SER A 102 -9.03 -14.58 32.57
CA SER A 102 -9.06 -13.30 33.28
C SER A 102 -7.74 -12.96 33.96
N MET A 103 -7.03 -13.95 34.53
CA MET A 103 -5.74 -13.74 35.18
C MET A 103 -4.71 -13.21 34.17
N TYR A 104 -4.57 -13.86 33.01
CA TYR A 104 -3.61 -13.40 32.00
C TYR A 104 -3.97 -12.02 31.47
N LYS A 105 -5.26 -11.74 31.24
CA LYS A 105 -5.73 -10.42 30.78
C LYS A 105 -5.37 -9.33 31.80
N GLN A 106 -5.57 -9.57 33.10
CA GLN A 106 -5.22 -8.59 34.13
C GLN A 106 -3.70 -8.41 34.25
N LEU A 107 -2.93 -9.51 34.26
CA LEU A 107 -1.46 -9.44 34.31
C LEU A 107 -0.87 -8.69 33.10
N ASP A 108 -1.41 -8.88 31.89
CA ASP A 108 -0.91 -8.20 30.69
C ASP A 108 -1.24 -6.69 30.69
N GLN A 109 -2.33 -6.30 31.34
CA GLN A 109 -2.81 -4.91 31.46
C GLN A 109 -2.15 -4.10 32.57
N LEU A 110 -1.30 -4.72 33.41
CA LEU A 110 -0.56 -3.99 34.44
C LEU A 110 0.40 -2.96 33.82
N GLU A 111 0.35 -1.73 34.33
CA GLU A 111 1.27 -0.65 33.91
C GLU A 111 2.72 -0.94 34.33
N GLU A 112 2.91 -1.46 35.55
CA GLU A 112 4.21 -1.88 36.08
C GLU A 112 4.29 -3.41 36.16
N LYS A 113 5.11 -4.01 35.29
CA LYS A 113 5.35 -5.45 35.26
C LYS A 113 6.51 -5.87 36.17
N GLU A 114 6.57 -5.31 37.37
CA GLU A 114 7.58 -5.67 38.38
C GLU A 114 7.13 -6.89 39.20
N PRO A 115 8.06 -7.64 39.85
CA PRO A 115 7.74 -8.87 40.58
C PRO A 115 6.62 -8.74 41.62
N GLY A 116 6.57 -7.61 42.35
CA GLY A 116 5.56 -7.33 43.38
C GLY A 116 4.14 -7.27 42.81
N PRO A 117 3.83 -6.28 41.93
CA PRO A 117 2.52 -6.17 41.28
C PRO A 117 2.06 -7.46 40.57
N LEU A 118 2.99 -8.14 39.88
CA LEU A 118 2.71 -9.41 39.21
C LEU A 118 2.29 -10.50 40.21
N ARG A 119 3.00 -10.64 41.33
CA ARG A 119 2.69 -11.60 42.39
C ARG A 119 1.34 -11.30 43.02
N ASP A 120 1.07 -10.03 43.33
CA ASP A 120 -0.15 -9.63 44.03
C ASP A 120 -1.37 -9.90 43.14
N CYS A 121 -1.31 -9.53 41.85
CA CYS A 121 -2.35 -9.89 40.89
C CYS A 121 -2.51 -11.41 40.76
N ALA A 122 -1.43 -12.17 40.64
CA ALA A 122 -1.50 -13.64 40.55
C ALA A 122 -2.11 -14.30 41.79
N SER A 123 -1.96 -13.69 42.97
CA SER A 123 -2.49 -14.24 44.23
C SER A 123 -4.02 -14.29 44.29
N ASP A 124 -4.70 -13.39 43.57
CA ASP A 124 -6.16 -13.34 43.49
C ASP A 124 -6.77 -14.49 42.66
N PHE A 125 -5.95 -15.24 41.91
CA PHE A 125 -6.39 -16.28 40.96
C PHE A 125 -6.05 -17.71 41.39
N GLY A 126 -5.76 -17.93 42.68
CA GLY A 126 -5.55 -19.28 43.22
C GLY A 126 -4.22 -19.92 42.83
N VAL A 127 -3.21 -19.12 42.48
CA VAL A 127 -1.85 -19.58 42.24
C VAL A 127 -1.24 -20.10 43.56
N PRO A 128 -0.61 -21.29 43.60
CA PRO A 128 -0.08 -21.85 44.84
C PRO A 128 0.98 -20.96 45.50
N GLN A 129 0.97 -20.93 46.85
CA GLN A 129 1.86 -20.07 47.63
C GLN A 129 3.36 -20.29 47.33
N ALA A 130 3.75 -21.52 47.00
CA ALA A 130 5.13 -21.83 46.62
C ALA A 130 5.56 -21.15 45.31
N VAL A 131 4.64 -20.97 44.36
CA VAL A 131 4.89 -20.23 43.11
C VAL A 131 4.99 -18.74 43.41
N LEU A 132 4.04 -18.20 44.18
CA LEU A 132 4.02 -16.78 44.60
C LEU A 132 5.29 -16.38 45.37
N GLN A 133 5.82 -17.28 46.23
CA GLN A 133 7.08 -17.05 46.93
C GLN A 133 8.28 -16.97 45.97
N ARG A 134 8.33 -17.83 44.96
CA ARG A 134 9.39 -17.77 43.93
C ARG A 134 9.27 -16.53 43.06
N MET A 135 8.06 -16.15 42.67
CA MET A 135 7.81 -14.88 41.97
C MET A 135 8.29 -13.68 42.78
N GLY A 136 7.97 -13.63 44.07
CA GLY A 136 8.39 -12.52 44.95
C GLY A 136 9.89 -12.51 45.27
N ALA A 137 10.60 -13.62 45.05
CA ALA A 137 12.06 -13.70 45.18
C ALA A 137 12.79 -13.30 43.88
N ALA A 138 12.08 -13.15 42.76
CA ALA A 138 12.65 -12.71 41.51
C ALA A 138 13.13 -11.26 41.58
N THR A 139 14.17 -10.93 40.82
CA THR A 139 14.72 -9.57 40.80
C THR A 139 14.06 -8.69 39.76
N ARG A 140 13.47 -9.29 38.72
CA ARG A 140 12.90 -8.59 37.56
C ARG A 140 11.58 -9.21 37.13
N GLY A 141 10.72 -8.41 36.49
CA GLY A 141 9.44 -8.84 35.92
C GLY A 141 9.49 -10.12 35.08
N PRO A 142 10.38 -10.23 34.08
CA PRO A 142 10.58 -11.42 33.26
C PRO A 142 10.82 -12.70 34.06
N GLU A 143 11.60 -12.62 35.14
CA GLU A 143 11.92 -13.74 36.04
C GLU A 143 10.69 -14.16 36.86
N ALA A 144 9.92 -13.18 37.34
CA ALA A 144 8.66 -13.46 38.04
C ALA A 144 7.64 -14.15 37.11
N LEU A 145 7.50 -13.66 35.86
CA LEU A 145 6.65 -14.29 34.85
C LEU A 145 7.13 -15.70 34.50
N TYR A 146 8.45 -15.92 34.45
CA TYR A 146 9.02 -17.25 34.24
C TYR A 146 8.61 -18.23 35.34
N GLU A 147 8.74 -17.83 36.61
CA GLU A 147 8.35 -18.65 37.75
C GLU A 147 6.85 -18.99 37.76
N LEU A 148 6.01 -18.05 37.35
CA LEU A 148 4.57 -18.26 37.19
C LEU A 148 4.26 -19.25 36.06
N LEU A 149 4.78 -19.00 34.86
CA LEU A 149 4.30 -19.65 33.64
C LEU A 149 5.01 -20.97 33.31
N LYS A 150 6.22 -21.23 33.84
CA LYS A 150 6.99 -22.45 33.50
C LYS A 150 6.28 -23.77 33.82
N GLN A 151 5.36 -23.73 34.79
CA GLN A 151 4.57 -24.86 35.29
C GLN A 151 3.05 -24.61 35.16
N ASP A 152 2.65 -23.67 34.33
CA ASP A 152 1.24 -23.43 34.04
C ASP A 152 0.73 -24.42 32.99
N GLN A 153 -0.28 -25.23 33.34
CA GLN A 153 -0.85 -26.26 32.47
C GLN A 153 -1.40 -25.67 31.18
N THR A 154 -1.97 -24.46 31.23
CA THR A 154 -2.52 -23.77 30.06
C THR A 154 -1.42 -23.48 29.04
N LEU A 155 -0.26 -23.00 29.49
CA LEU A 155 0.89 -22.76 28.63
C LEU A 155 1.55 -24.06 28.14
N VAL A 156 1.59 -25.10 28.98
CA VAL A 156 2.10 -26.42 28.60
C VAL A 156 1.25 -27.02 27.47
N ASP A 157 -0.08 -26.94 27.57
CA ASP A 157 -1.01 -27.39 26.53
C ASP A 157 -0.81 -26.62 25.22
N LEU A 158 -0.69 -25.29 25.29
CA LEU A 158 -0.39 -24.45 24.13
C LEU A 158 0.93 -24.84 23.45
N ARG A 159 2.00 -25.05 24.25
CA ARG A 159 3.31 -25.47 23.72
C ARG A 159 3.27 -26.85 23.09
N ARG A 160 2.43 -27.76 23.61
CA ARG A 160 2.20 -29.09 23.02
C ARG A 160 1.49 -28.96 21.67
N LEU A 161 0.41 -28.19 21.61
CA LEU A 161 -0.35 -27.95 20.39
C LEU A 161 0.54 -27.36 19.28
N LEU A 162 1.26 -26.27 19.58
CA LEU A 162 2.09 -25.57 18.60
C LEU A 162 3.35 -26.34 18.18
N ARG A 163 3.74 -27.39 18.92
CA ARG A 163 4.86 -28.27 18.57
C ARG A 163 4.50 -29.22 17.43
N GLU A 164 3.23 -29.62 17.35
CA GLU A 164 2.74 -30.55 16.34
C GLU A 164 2.59 -29.87 14.98
N ALA A 165 1.89 -28.74 14.95
CA ALA A 165 1.68 -27.96 13.73
C ALA A 165 1.38 -26.49 14.03
N PRO A 166 1.67 -25.57 13.08
CA PRO A 166 1.10 -24.23 13.09
C PRO A 166 -0.42 -24.35 13.17
N THR A 167 -1.03 -23.57 14.06
CA THR A 167 -2.46 -23.63 14.35
C THR A 167 -3.03 -22.22 14.24
N HIS A 168 -4.23 -22.09 13.67
CA HIS A 168 -4.94 -20.82 13.64
C HIS A 168 -5.23 -20.31 15.06
N LEU A 169 -5.14 -18.99 15.27
CA LEU A 169 -5.31 -18.36 16.59
C LEU A 169 -6.63 -18.78 17.26
N THR A 170 -7.76 -18.67 16.54
CA THR A 170 -9.09 -19.05 17.03
C THR A 170 -9.15 -20.52 17.47
N ALA A 171 -8.54 -21.42 16.68
CA ALA A 171 -8.54 -22.84 16.99
C ALA A 171 -7.65 -23.16 18.21
N ALA A 172 -6.49 -22.51 18.31
CA ALA A 172 -5.61 -22.64 19.47
C ALA A 172 -6.25 -22.07 20.74
N ALA A 173 -6.94 -20.94 20.63
CA ALA A 173 -7.68 -20.31 21.72
C ALA A 173 -8.76 -21.24 22.26
N GLN A 174 -9.58 -21.81 21.38
CA GLN A 174 -10.65 -22.73 21.79
C GLN A 174 -10.10 -24.04 22.38
N ALA A 175 -8.95 -24.53 21.91
CA ALA A 175 -8.33 -25.73 22.44
C ALA A 175 -7.79 -25.54 23.86
N VAL A 176 -7.24 -24.36 24.16
CA VAL A 176 -6.61 -24.03 25.45
C VAL A 176 -7.63 -23.48 26.45
N PHE A 177 -8.67 -22.78 25.98
CA PHE A 177 -9.75 -22.19 26.78
C PHE A 177 -11.14 -22.68 26.32
N PRO A 178 -11.47 -23.97 26.46
CA PRO A 178 -12.70 -24.54 25.90
C PRO A 178 -13.99 -24.02 26.55
N ALA A 179 -13.91 -23.46 27.75
CA ALA A 179 -15.05 -22.96 28.52
C ALA A 179 -15.41 -21.49 28.23
N LEU A 180 -14.57 -20.77 27.48
CA LEU A 180 -14.82 -19.37 27.11
C LEU A 180 -15.52 -19.31 25.74
N ASP A 181 -16.22 -18.21 25.48
CA ASP A 181 -16.63 -17.90 24.11
C ASP A 181 -15.42 -17.59 23.23
N ALA A 182 -15.62 -17.62 21.91
CA ALA A 182 -14.54 -17.50 20.94
C ALA A 182 -13.71 -16.21 21.09
N LYS A 183 -14.36 -15.08 21.41
CA LYS A 183 -13.66 -13.79 21.50
C LYS A 183 -12.87 -13.70 22.80
N ASP A 184 -13.49 -14.06 23.92
CA ASP A 184 -12.80 -14.06 25.22
C ASP A 184 -11.65 -15.09 25.27
N ALA A 185 -11.79 -16.23 24.58
CA ALA A 185 -10.73 -17.20 24.41
C ALA A 185 -9.54 -16.63 23.62
N GLU A 186 -9.80 -15.92 22.51
CA GLU A 186 -8.76 -15.26 21.71
C GLU A 186 -8.02 -14.19 22.51
N ASP A 187 -8.74 -13.28 23.16
CA ASP A 187 -8.17 -12.21 23.98
C ASP A 187 -7.32 -12.78 25.14
N SER A 188 -7.79 -13.87 25.77
CA SER A 188 -7.04 -14.56 26.83
C SER A 188 -5.78 -15.25 26.31
N LEU A 189 -5.83 -15.86 25.12
CA LEU A 189 -4.66 -16.48 24.49
C LEU A 189 -3.63 -15.43 24.07
N ILE A 190 -4.07 -14.29 23.53
CA ILE A 190 -3.17 -13.17 23.19
C ILE A 190 -2.44 -12.68 24.44
N ALA A 191 -3.15 -12.45 25.54
CA ALA A 191 -2.55 -12.04 26.81
C ALA A 191 -1.54 -13.09 27.33
N LEU A 192 -1.90 -14.38 27.29
CA LEU A 192 -0.98 -15.46 27.67
C LEU A 192 0.28 -15.47 26.81
N VAL A 193 0.16 -15.30 25.49
CA VAL A 193 1.33 -15.26 24.59
C VAL A 193 2.20 -14.03 24.89
N ASN A 194 1.60 -12.85 25.09
CA ASN A 194 2.33 -11.63 25.44
C ASN A 194 3.18 -11.80 26.71
N LEU A 195 2.60 -12.41 27.74
CA LEU A 195 3.30 -12.70 29.00
C LEU A 195 4.37 -13.79 28.81
N ALA A 196 4.06 -14.87 28.09
CA ALA A 196 4.97 -16.00 27.90
C ALA A 196 6.20 -15.66 27.03
N VAL A 197 6.09 -14.67 26.14
CA VAL A 197 7.24 -14.17 25.36
C VAL A 197 8.16 -13.28 26.20
N GLN A 198 7.65 -12.67 27.28
CA GLN A 198 8.47 -11.91 28.24
C GLN A 198 9.08 -12.81 29.32
N ALA A 199 8.47 -13.96 29.60
CA ALA A 199 8.86 -14.87 30.68
C ALA A 199 10.20 -15.58 30.42
N LYS A 200 11.25 -15.19 31.17
CA LYS A 200 12.63 -15.69 31.04
C LYS A 200 13.32 -15.86 32.39
N SER A 201 14.21 -16.84 32.49
CA SER A 201 15.05 -17.03 33.68
C SER A 201 16.20 -16.03 33.77
N ASP A 202 16.74 -15.60 32.62
CA ASP A 202 17.79 -14.58 32.49
C ASP A 202 17.79 -14.02 31.05
N ASP A 203 18.65 -13.04 30.79
CA ASP A 203 18.73 -12.35 29.48
C ASP A 203 19.46 -13.18 28.41
N GLU A 204 20.13 -14.27 28.77
CA GLU A 204 20.79 -15.15 27.81
C GLU A 204 19.83 -16.25 27.31
N ASN A 205 18.83 -16.60 28.11
CA ASN A 205 17.88 -17.66 27.82
C ASN A 205 16.72 -17.22 26.92
N LEU A 206 16.23 -18.18 26.12
CA LEU A 206 15.03 -17.99 25.31
C LEU A 206 13.79 -17.89 26.21
N PRO A 207 12.78 -17.10 25.81
CA PRO A 207 11.52 -17.06 26.54
C PRO A 207 10.82 -18.41 26.52
N LEU A 208 9.91 -18.63 27.48
CA LEU A 208 9.15 -19.88 27.60
C LEU A 208 8.38 -20.23 26.31
N LEU A 209 7.93 -19.20 25.59
CA LEU A 209 7.27 -19.32 24.29
C LEU A 209 7.83 -18.30 23.29
N PRO A 210 8.79 -18.67 22.41
CA PRO A 210 9.23 -17.82 21.32
C PRO A 210 8.20 -17.83 20.17
N ALA A 211 7.01 -17.30 20.42
CA ALA A 211 5.88 -17.30 19.50
C ALA A 211 6.15 -16.45 18.25
N ARG A 212 5.59 -16.90 17.12
CA ARG A 212 5.54 -16.14 15.86
C ARG A 212 4.13 -16.16 15.31
N TYR A 213 3.61 -14.98 14.98
CA TYR A 213 2.38 -14.84 14.22
C TYR A 213 2.70 -14.84 12.73
N HIS A 214 2.04 -15.73 11.99
CA HIS A 214 2.15 -15.83 10.53
C HIS A 214 0.83 -15.37 9.93
N VAL A 215 0.83 -14.19 9.29
CA VAL A 215 -0.37 -13.56 8.74
C VAL A 215 -0.24 -13.47 7.22
N PHE A 216 -1.27 -13.93 6.53
CA PHE A 216 -1.33 -13.93 5.07
C PHE A 216 -2.43 -12.96 4.61
N ALA A 217 -2.05 -12.00 3.78
CA ALA A 217 -2.97 -11.15 3.03
C ALA A 217 -2.89 -11.53 1.55
N ARG A 218 -3.96 -11.36 0.77
CA ARG A 218 -3.93 -11.62 -0.68
C ARG A 218 -4.29 -10.40 -1.49
N ALA A 219 -3.77 -10.36 -2.71
CA ALA A 219 -4.30 -9.49 -3.74
C ALA A 219 -5.76 -9.85 -4.08
N LEU A 220 -6.57 -8.82 -4.32
CA LEU A 220 -7.88 -8.90 -4.96
C LEU A 220 -7.70 -9.25 -6.43
N GLU A 221 -8.46 -10.23 -6.90
CA GLU A 221 -8.51 -10.64 -8.32
C GLU A 221 -9.40 -9.73 -9.17
N GLY A 222 -10.07 -8.77 -8.54
CA GLY A 222 -11.12 -7.92 -9.10
C GLY A 222 -12.33 -7.88 -8.17
N ALA A 223 -13.33 -7.11 -8.58
CA ALA A 223 -14.66 -7.15 -7.99
C ALA A 223 -15.62 -7.72 -9.02
N PHE A 224 -16.41 -8.70 -8.62
CA PHE A 224 -17.28 -9.45 -9.52
C PHE A 224 -18.71 -9.43 -8.98
N VAL A 225 -19.68 -9.12 -9.81
CA VAL A 225 -21.08 -8.93 -9.40
C VAL A 225 -22.00 -9.88 -10.17
N CYS A 226 -22.89 -10.53 -9.44
CA CYS A 226 -24.08 -11.15 -10.00
C CYS A 226 -25.28 -10.20 -9.81
N PHE A 227 -25.87 -9.75 -10.91
CA PHE A 227 -27.03 -8.83 -10.89
C PHE A 227 -28.38 -9.54 -10.69
N ASN A 228 -28.43 -10.88 -10.74
CA ASN A 228 -29.66 -11.67 -10.65
C ASN A 228 -30.20 -11.77 -9.21
N ALA A 229 -30.54 -10.62 -8.63
CA ALA A 229 -30.98 -10.47 -7.24
C ALA A 229 -32.20 -11.33 -6.87
N ALA A 230 -33.09 -11.59 -7.85
CA ALA A 230 -34.29 -12.40 -7.65
C ALA A 230 -34.01 -13.88 -7.32
N LYS A 231 -32.79 -14.37 -7.59
CA LYS A 231 -32.38 -15.75 -7.29
C LYS A 231 -31.47 -15.87 -6.06
N HIS A 232 -31.18 -14.75 -5.39
CA HIS A 232 -30.34 -14.76 -4.20
C HIS A 232 -31.18 -14.76 -2.93
N SER A 233 -30.72 -15.48 -1.91
CA SER A 233 -31.37 -15.65 -0.61
C SER A 233 -31.59 -14.35 0.15
N HIS A 234 -30.70 -13.36 0.00
CA HIS A 234 -30.81 -12.01 0.58
C HIS A 234 -31.57 -11.00 -0.29
N GLY A 235 -32.04 -11.39 -1.47
CA GLY A 235 -32.83 -10.54 -2.37
C GLY A 235 -32.07 -9.35 -3.00
N GLY A 236 -30.73 -9.31 -2.89
CA GLY A 236 -29.88 -8.25 -3.44
C GLY A 236 -28.86 -8.78 -4.46
N ILE A 237 -28.04 -7.89 -5.01
CA ILE A 237 -26.89 -8.31 -5.83
C ILE A 237 -25.85 -9.06 -4.98
N HIS A 238 -25.06 -9.93 -5.60
CA HIS A 238 -23.97 -10.65 -4.92
C HIS A 238 -22.63 -10.10 -5.39
N LEU A 239 -21.76 -9.66 -4.48
CA LEU A 239 -20.41 -9.16 -4.75
C LEU A 239 -19.36 -10.19 -4.31
N PHE A 240 -18.40 -10.49 -5.19
CA PHE A 240 -17.28 -11.38 -4.94
C PHE A 240 -15.95 -10.63 -5.16
N LEU A 241 -14.95 -10.97 -4.34
CA LEU A 241 -13.57 -10.44 -4.43
C LEU A 241 -12.57 -11.48 -4.97
N ASN A 242 -13.11 -12.58 -5.47
CA ASN A 242 -12.43 -13.65 -6.17
C ASN A 242 -13.17 -13.92 -7.48
N ARG A 243 -12.44 -14.41 -8.49
CA ARG A 243 -13.03 -14.59 -9.81
C ARG A 243 -14.06 -15.72 -9.81
N HIS A 244 -15.24 -15.44 -10.34
CA HIS A 244 -16.28 -16.42 -10.67
C HIS A 244 -16.78 -16.17 -12.09
N GLU A 245 -16.93 -17.23 -12.89
CA GLU A 245 -17.60 -17.11 -14.20
C GLU A 245 -19.13 -17.19 -14.04
N LYS A 246 -19.61 -17.99 -13.07
CA LYS A 246 -21.02 -18.17 -12.74
C LYS A 246 -21.26 -17.99 -11.25
N CYS A 247 -22.46 -17.56 -10.88
CA CYS A 247 -22.82 -17.37 -9.48
C CYS A 247 -22.77 -18.72 -8.71
N PRO A 248 -21.99 -18.83 -7.63
CA PRO A 248 -21.87 -20.07 -6.85
C PRO A 248 -23.10 -20.37 -5.99
N GLU A 249 -24.03 -19.42 -5.85
CA GLU A 249 -25.25 -19.62 -5.08
C GLU A 249 -26.16 -20.68 -5.72
N ALA A 250 -26.64 -21.59 -4.89
CA ALA A 250 -27.48 -22.70 -5.31
C ALA A 250 -28.76 -22.16 -5.99
N GLY A 251 -29.00 -22.57 -7.24
CA GLY A 251 -30.19 -22.18 -8.01
C GLY A 251 -30.08 -20.87 -8.80
N CYS A 252 -29.00 -20.10 -8.68
CA CYS A 252 -28.77 -18.90 -9.49
C CYS A 252 -28.05 -19.23 -10.81
N GLN A 253 -26.80 -19.69 -10.74
CA GLN A 253 -25.96 -20.08 -11.89
C GLN A 253 -25.85 -19.01 -13.02
N ALA A 254 -26.24 -17.77 -12.74
CA ALA A 254 -26.19 -16.66 -13.67
C ALA A 254 -24.76 -16.21 -13.96
N GLN A 255 -24.58 -15.54 -15.09
CA GLN A 255 -23.34 -14.90 -15.47
C GLN A 255 -22.91 -13.88 -14.42
N VAL A 256 -21.65 -13.95 -14.02
CA VAL A 256 -21.01 -12.96 -13.15
C VAL A 256 -20.25 -11.96 -14.03
N PHE A 257 -20.28 -10.68 -13.66
CA PHE A 257 -19.67 -9.58 -14.39
C PHE A 257 -18.55 -8.95 -13.57
N GLU A 258 -17.42 -8.63 -14.20
CA GLU A 258 -16.36 -7.87 -13.52
C GLU A 258 -16.71 -6.37 -13.50
N ILE A 259 -16.45 -5.70 -12.39
CA ILE A 259 -16.77 -4.29 -12.17
C ILE A 259 -15.50 -3.44 -12.07
N ALA A 260 -15.50 -2.31 -12.76
CA ALA A 260 -14.57 -1.20 -12.58
C ALA A 260 -15.32 0.06 -12.13
N THR A 261 -14.60 1.02 -11.57
CA THR A 261 -15.20 2.29 -11.09
C THR A 261 -14.38 3.48 -11.51
N CYS A 262 -15.04 4.63 -11.70
CA CYS A 262 -14.31 5.90 -11.86
C CYS A 262 -13.77 6.37 -10.50
N ASN A 263 -12.48 6.69 -10.44
CA ASN A 263 -11.81 7.16 -9.23
C ASN A 263 -12.28 8.54 -8.72
N ARG A 264 -13.00 9.32 -9.55
CA ARG A 264 -13.49 10.67 -9.21
C ARG A 264 -14.98 10.72 -8.88
N CYS A 265 -15.83 10.10 -9.71
CA CYS A 265 -17.28 10.14 -9.55
C CYS A 265 -17.90 8.84 -9.04
N GLY A 266 -17.14 7.74 -8.98
CA GLY A 266 -17.59 6.45 -8.48
C GLY A 266 -18.53 5.68 -9.40
N VAL A 267 -18.81 6.18 -10.62
CA VAL A 267 -19.70 5.47 -11.57
C VAL A 267 -19.13 4.10 -11.90
N ALA A 268 -20.00 3.09 -11.92
CA ALA A 268 -19.64 1.71 -12.17
C ALA A 268 -19.60 1.39 -13.67
N TYR A 269 -18.68 0.52 -14.03
CA TYR A 269 -18.49 -0.05 -15.36
C TYR A 269 -18.54 -1.56 -15.28
N ILE A 270 -19.14 -2.20 -16.27
CA ILE A 270 -18.96 -3.62 -16.55
C ILE A 270 -17.76 -3.76 -17.49
N VAL A 271 -16.83 -4.63 -17.11
CA VAL A 271 -15.64 -4.95 -17.89
C VAL A 271 -15.66 -6.42 -18.24
N GLY A 272 -15.30 -6.75 -19.48
CA GLY A 272 -15.25 -8.15 -19.88
C GLY A 272 -14.68 -8.37 -21.27
N GLU A 273 -14.56 -9.65 -21.60
CA GLU A 273 -14.25 -10.14 -22.93
C GLU A 273 -15.55 -10.41 -23.68
N LEU A 274 -15.74 -9.74 -24.82
CA LEU A 274 -16.82 -10.03 -25.75
C LEU A 274 -16.43 -11.24 -26.60
N ARG A 275 -17.23 -12.29 -26.51
CA ARG A 275 -17.17 -13.48 -27.37
C ARG A 275 -18.27 -13.43 -28.40
N ILE A 276 -17.93 -13.74 -29.63
CA ILE A 276 -18.88 -13.79 -30.75
C ILE A 276 -19.21 -15.25 -31.00
N ASP A 277 -20.50 -15.60 -30.94
CA ASP A 277 -21.01 -16.92 -31.29
C ASP A 277 -22.10 -16.74 -32.37
N GLY A 278 -21.75 -17.07 -33.62
CA GLY A 278 -22.58 -16.76 -34.78
C GLY A 278 -22.77 -15.25 -34.97
N GLN A 279 -24.01 -14.76 -34.85
CA GLN A 279 -24.37 -13.33 -34.89
C GLN A 279 -24.51 -12.70 -33.50
N GLU A 280 -24.49 -13.51 -32.44
CA GLU A 280 -24.71 -13.04 -31.06
C GLU A 280 -23.37 -12.72 -30.37
N ARG A 281 -23.42 -11.78 -29.41
CA ARG A 281 -22.27 -11.36 -28.61
C ARG A 281 -22.53 -11.63 -27.14
N PHE A 282 -21.62 -12.29 -26.45
CA PHE A 282 -21.71 -12.57 -25.02
C PHE A 282 -20.53 -11.95 -24.28
N ILE A 283 -20.79 -11.36 -23.12
CA ILE A 283 -19.73 -10.84 -22.25
C ILE A 283 -19.40 -11.83 -21.14
N SER A 284 -18.10 -12.01 -20.88
CA SER A 284 -17.60 -12.83 -19.77
C SER A 284 -16.46 -12.11 -19.02
N PRO A 285 -16.23 -12.42 -17.73
CA PRO A 285 -15.10 -11.88 -16.98
C PRO A 285 -13.78 -12.17 -17.66
N LEU A 286 -12.82 -11.25 -17.50
CA LEU A 286 -11.48 -11.41 -18.08
C LEU A 286 -10.75 -12.58 -17.41
N LYS A 287 -10.12 -13.45 -18.21
CA LYS A 287 -9.32 -14.59 -17.69
C LYS A 287 -7.89 -14.20 -17.26
N GLY A 288 -7.44 -12.98 -17.54
CA GLY A 288 -6.13 -12.46 -17.16
C GLY A 288 -5.96 -10.98 -17.52
N ASP A 289 -4.72 -10.49 -17.43
CA ASP A 289 -4.36 -9.11 -17.80
C ASP A 289 -4.15 -8.96 -19.33
N MET A 290 -4.32 -10.02 -20.13
CA MET A 290 -4.36 -10.01 -21.61
C MET A 290 -5.66 -10.67 -22.12
N ALA A 291 -6.18 -10.23 -23.28
CA ALA A 291 -7.30 -10.92 -23.95
C ALA A 291 -6.84 -12.31 -24.38
N SER A 292 -7.64 -13.34 -24.08
CA SER A 292 -7.22 -14.74 -24.24
C SER A 292 -7.94 -15.38 -25.42
N GLY A 293 -7.54 -15.01 -26.65
CA GLY A 293 -8.00 -15.70 -27.86
C GLY A 293 -7.89 -14.87 -29.13
N ALA A 294 -7.70 -15.53 -30.27
CA ALA A 294 -7.90 -14.92 -31.58
C ALA A 294 -9.40 -14.61 -31.76
N GLY A 295 -9.77 -13.32 -31.84
CA GLY A 295 -11.15 -12.87 -32.06
C GLY A 295 -11.92 -12.38 -30.83
N SER A 296 -11.29 -12.26 -29.66
CA SER A 296 -11.93 -11.71 -28.47
C SER A 296 -11.58 -10.23 -28.26
N GLN A 297 -12.59 -9.38 -28.06
CA GLN A 297 -12.40 -7.94 -27.85
C GLN A 297 -12.75 -7.57 -26.40
N ARG A 298 -11.85 -6.84 -25.74
CA ARG A 298 -12.17 -6.22 -24.45
C ARG A 298 -13.22 -5.13 -24.65
N ALA A 299 -14.15 -5.06 -23.71
CA ALA A 299 -15.17 -4.02 -23.71
C ALA A 299 -15.42 -3.49 -22.30
N TYR A 300 -15.71 -2.19 -22.28
CA TYR A 300 -16.10 -1.45 -21.09
C TYR A 300 -17.49 -0.85 -21.34
N PHE A 301 -18.39 -1.09 -20.41
CA PHE A 301 -19.77 -0.64 -20.46
C PHE A 301 -20.08 0.18 -19.23
N ILE A 302 -20.33 1.48 -19.39
CA ILE A 302 -20.75 2.33 -18.27
C ILE A 302 -22.22 2.06 -17.92
N ILE A 303 -22.50 1.94 -16.63
CA ILE A 303 -23.87 1.84 -16.11
C ILE A 303 -24.39 3.26 -15.83
N ALA A 304 -24.97 3.89 -16.84
CA ALA A 304 -25.52 5.25 -16.75
C ALA A 304 -26.67 5.47 -17.74
N ASP A 305 -27.75 6.13 -17.29
CA ASP A 305 -28.91 6.45 -18.12
C ASP A 305 -28.59 7.55 -19.16
N ALA A 306 -27.80 8.56 -18.75
CA ALA A 306 -27.40 9.69 -19.58
C ALA A 306 -25.97 10.12 -19.28
N LEU A 307 -25.31 10.72 -20.28
CA LEU A 307 -23.96 11.28 -20.17
C LEU A 307 -24.01 12.82 -20.31
N PRO A 308 -23.23 13.57 -19.51
CA PRO A 308 -23.15 15.02 -19.65
C PRO A 308 -22.40 15.43 -20.93
N HIS A 309 -22.48 16.72 -21.28
CA HIS A 309 -21.64 17.33 -22.32
C HIS A 309 -20.13 17.25 -21.95
N ALA A 310 -19.26 17.39 -22.93
CA ALA A 310 -17.82 17.49 -22.71
C ALA A 310 -17.47 18.68 -21.79
N ASN A 311 -16.52 18.46 -20.87
CA ASN A 311 -16.05 19.46 -19.90
C ASN A 311 -14.79 20.16 -20.41
N GLU A 312 -14.90 21.43 -20.80
CA GLU A 312 -13.74 22.19 -21.30
C GLU A 312 -12.62 22.38 -20.28
N ASP A 313 -12.91 22.26 -18.98
CA ASP A 313 -11.91 22.37 -17.90
C ASP A 313 -10.93 21.17 -17.89
N GLU A 314 -11.19 20.14 -18.71
CA GLU A 314 -10.36 18.95 -18.87
C GLU A 314 -9.62 18.92 -20.24
N ASP A 315 -9.88 19.88 -21.13
CA ASP A 315 -9.27 19.94 -22.48
C ASP A 315 -7.79 20.36 -22.46
N ILE A 316 -7.43 21.25 -21.53
CA ILE A 316 -6.05 21.76 -21.40
C ILE A 316 -5.10 20.67 -20.90
N THR A 317 -5.68 19.69 -20.20
CA THR A 317 -4.99 18.54 -19.63
C THR A 317 -4.89 17.35 -20.58
N SER A 318 -5.71 17.28 -21.64
CA SER A 318 -5.80 16.07 -22.50
C SER A 318 -6.44 16.37 -23.85
N GLY A 319 -5.79 15.94 -24.95
CA GLY A 319 -5.93 16.53 -26.28
C GLY A 319 -6.82 15.84 -27.32
N ASP A 320 -7.80 15.02 -26.93
CA ASP A 320 -8.57 14.20 -27.89
C ASP A 320 -10.03 14.64 -28.10
N GLU A 321 -10.54 14.31 -29.30
CA GLU A 321 -11.85 14.63 -29.88
C GLU A 321 -13.04 13.95 -29.16
N GLU A 322 -14.27 14.39 -29.45
CA GLU A 322 -15.50 13.81 -28.90
C GLU A 322 -15.68 12.35 -29.34
N GLU A 323 -15.90 11.48 -28.37
CA GLU A 323 -16.04 10.04 -28.53
C GLU A 323 -17.52 9.62 -28.44
N ASP A 324 -18.02 8.85 -29.42
CA ASP A 324 -19.41 8.39 -29.45
C ASP A 324 -19.65 7.16 -28.56
N TRP A 325 -20.40 7.35 -27.47
CA TRP A 325 -20.79 6.28 -26.54
C TRP A 325 -22.14 5.65 -26.93
N LEU A 326 -22.08 4.56 -27.69
CA LEU A 326 -23.26 3.84 -28.19
C LEU A 326 -24.01 3.06 -27.09
N GLN A 327 -25.34 2.97 -27.22
CA GLN A 327 -26.23 2.31 -26.27
C GLN A 327 -26.35 0.80 -26.53
N TYR A 328 -26.26 0.00 -25.46
CA TYR A 328 -26.39 -1.45 -25.48
C TYR A 328 -27.30 -1.95 -24.36
N THR A 329 -27.82 -3.16 -24.54
CA THR A 329 -28.57 -3.90 -23.53
C THR A 329 -27.86 -5.22 -23.22
N ILE A 330 -27.64 -5.52 -21.93
CA ILE A 330 -27.01 -6.76 -21.45
C ILE A 330 -28.03 -7.62 -20.69
N CYS A 331 -28.07 -8.93 -20.97
CA CYS A 331 -28.83 -9.91 -20.19
C CYS A 331 -28.08 -10.28 -18.90
N GLN A 332 -28.71 -10.07 -17.73
CA GLN A 332 -28.09 -10.34 -16.42
C GLN A 332 -27.88 -11.84 -16.13
N THR A 333 -28.52 -12.74 -16.89
CA THR A 333 -28.43 -14.20 -16.66
C THR A 333 -27.40 -14.88 -17.55
N CYS A 334 -27.39 -14.61 -18.85
CA CYS A 334 -26.47 -15.26 -19.80
C CYS A 334 -25.35 -14.36 -20.33
N GLY A 335 -25.40 -13.05 -20.09
CA GLY A 335 -24.40 -12.12 -20.60
C GLY A 335 -24.56 -11.75 -22.08
N LEU A 336 -25.69 -12.06 -22.73
CA LEU A 336 -25.97 -11.61 -24.10
C LEU A 336 -25.94 -10.07 -24.18
N VAL A 337 -25.27 -9.53 -25.19
CA VAL A 337 -25.12 -8.09 -25.46
C VAL A 337 -25.73 -7.76 -26.82
N VAL A 338 -26.70 -6.85 -26.84
CA VAL A 338 -27.36 -6.37 -28.07
C VAL A 338 -27.27 -4.85 -28.18
N GLU A 339 -27.09 -4.33 -29.40
CA GLU A 339 -26.97 -2.90 -29.69
C GLU A 339 -28.35 -2.29 -29.88
N ASP A 340 -28.73 -1.34 -29.03
CA ASP A 340 -30.00 -0.58 -29.05
C ASP A 340 -31.27 -1.40 -29.38
N GLN A 341 -31.29 -2.68 -28.99
CA GLN A 341 -32.36 -3.63 -29.28
C GLN A 341 -32.83 -4.37 -28.02
N LYS A 342 -33.97 -5.05 -28.13
CA LYS A 342 -34.48 -5.96 -27.09
C LYS A 342 -33.64 -7.23 -27.05
N LEU A 343 -33.49 -7.81 -25.85
CA LEU A 343 -32.80 -9.09 -25.67
C LEU A 343 -33.51 -10.21 -26.46
N THR A 344 -32.74 -11.01 -27.20
CA THR A 344 -33.22 -12.16 -27.98
C THR A 344 -33.17 -13.49 -27.21
N CYS A 345 -32.52 -13.51 -26.04
CA CYS A 345 -32.36 -14.72 -25.23
C CYS A 345 -33.64 -15.16 -24.50
N THR A 346 -33.75 -16.45 -24.17
CA THR A 346 -34.89 -17.06 -23.45
C THR A 346 -34.83 -16.91 -21.92
N CYS A 347 -33.84 -16.21 -21.38
CA CYS A 347 -33.56 -16.18 -19.93
C CYS A 347 -34.60 -15.43 -19.07
N GLN A 348 -35.57 -14.74 -19.67
CA GLN A 348 -36.59 -13.90 -18.98
C GLN A 348 -36.01 -12.93 -17.92
N SER A 349 -34.74 -12.55 -18.10
CA SER A 349 -33.99 -11.71 -17.17
C SER A 349 -34.29 -10.23 -17.38
N GLN A 350 -34.14 -9.41 -16.34
CA GLN A 350 -34.24 -7.96 -16.50
C GLN A 350 -33.08 -7.43 -17.35
N PRO A 351 -33.35 -6.61 -18.38
CA PRO A 351 -32.31 -6.03 -19.21
C PRO A 351 -31.54 -4.95 -18.45
N LEU A 352 -30.21 -4.97 -18.55
CA LEU A 352 -29.36 -3.89 -18.08
C LEU A 352 -28.99 -2.97 -19.24
N LYS A 353 -29.45 -1.71 -19.20
CA LYS A 353 -29.05 -0.69 -20.18
C LYS A 353 -27.69 -0.12 -19.82
N VAL A 354 -26.80 -0.06 -20.80
CA VAL A 354 -25.43 0.40 -20.64
C VAL A 354 -24.98 1.16 -21.87
N ARG A 355 -23.86 1.88 -21.78
CA ARG A 355 -23.20 2.49 -22.94
C ARG A 355 -21.78 1.97 -23.09
N ARG A 356 -21.35 1.66 -24.30
CA ARG A 356 -20.03 1.09 -24.57
C ARG A 356 -19.01 2.20 -24.79
N ALA A 357 -17.83 2.05 -24.18
CA ALA A 357 -16.68 2.90 -24.47
C ALA A 357 -16.18 2.64 -25.90
N PRO A 358 -15.81 3.69 -26.68
CA PRO A 358 -15.14 3.53 -27.97
C PRO A 358 -13.67 3.16 -27.72
N PHE A 359 -13.47 1.96 -27.22
CA PHE A 359 -12.17 1.42 -26.87
C PHE A 359 -11.56 0.72 -28.09
N ASP A 360 -10.42 1.23 -28.56
CA ASP A 360 -9.69 0.73 -29.75
C ASP A 360 -8.80 -0.49 -29.47
N GLY A 361 -8.74 -0.95 -28.22
CA GLY A 361 -7.89 -2.07 -27.80
C GLY A 361 -6.52 -1.66 -27.25
N SER A 362 -6.21 -0.36 -27.16
CA SER A 362 -5.00 0.16 -26.50
C SER A 362 -5.11 0.13 -24.97
N ASP A 363 -3.97 0.12 -24.27
CA ASP A 363 -3.81 -0.12 -22.81
C ASP A 363 -4.89 0.53 -21.91
N ASP A 364 -5.35 -0.16 -20.85
CA ASP A 364 -6.44 0.26 -19.93
C ASP A 364 -6.21 1.67 -19.29
N LYS A 365 -4.98 2.19 -19.39
CA LYS A 365 -4.50 3.41 -18.75
C LYS A 365 -5.07 4.71 -19.34
N ASN A 366 -5.61 4.68 -20.56
CA ASN A 366 -6.06 5.89 -21.27
C ASN A 366 -7.60 6.07 -21.31
N MET A 367 -8.36 5.24 -20.60
CA MET A 367 -9.82 5.35 -20.61
C MET A 367 -10.31 6.60 -19.86
N SER A 368 -11.00 7.49 -20.56
CA SER A 368 -11.68 8.64 -19.96
C SER A 368 -13.05 8.24 -19.36
N CYS A 369 -13.48 8.95 -18.33
CA CYS A 369 -14.82 8.77 -17.76
C CYS A 369 -15.79 9.79 -18.39
N PRO A 370 -16.75 9.38 -19.23
CA PRO A 370 -17.70 10.31 -19.85
C PRO A 370 -18.70 10.89 -18.85
N ALA A 371 -18.94 10.23 -17.70
CA ALA A 371 -19.89 10.72 -16.69
C ALA A 371 -19.40 11.93 -15.89
N CYS A 372 -18.08 12.10 -15.75
CA CYS A 372 -17.48 13.26 -15.07
C CYS A 372 -16.35 13.93 -15.87
N SER A 373 -16.18 13.52 -17.13
CA SER A 373 -15.14 13.94 -18.08
C SER A 373 -13.69 13.79 -17.59
N THR A 374 -13.45 12.97 -16.57
CA THR A 374 -12.08 12.79 -16.03
C THR A 374 -11.22 12.00 -17.00
N ARG A 375 -10.04 12.54 -17.29
CA ARG A 375 -9.07 11.99 -18.25
C ARG A 375 -7.72 11.64 -17.59
N SER A 376 -7.70 11.43 -16.27
CA SER A 376 -6.49 10.99 -15.55
C SER A 376 -6.05 9.60 -16.02
N GLN A 377 -4.75 9.29 -15.89
CA GLN A 377 -4.29 7.91 -16.04
C GLN A 377 -5.10 6.99 -15.10
N ALA A 378 -5.61 5.89 -15.65
CA ALA A 378 -6.49 4.95 -14.94
C ALA A 378 -7.72 5.63 -14.27
N ALA A 379 -8.33 6.63 -14.93
CA ALA A 379 -9.57 7.27 -14.46
C ALA A 379 -10.68 6.24 -14.18
N VAL A 380 -10.77 5.22 -15.04
CA VAL A 380 -11.57 4.01 -14.81
C VAL A 380 -10.64 2.91 -14.32
N PHE A 381 -10.84 2.48 -13.08
CA PHE A 381 -9.97 1.50 -12.43
C PHE A 381 -10.75 0.23 -12.11
N ARG A 382 -10.25 -0.90 -12.62
CA ARG A 382 -10.66 -2.24 -12.18
C ARG A 382 -10.15 -2.46 -10.77
N LEU A 383 -10.93 -3.09 -9.89
CA LEU A 383 -10.56 -3.36 -8.48
C LEU A 383 -9.49 -4.46 -8.33
N LEU A 384 -8.47 -4.39 -9.17
CA LEU A 384 -7.29 -5.24 -9.18
C LEU A 384 -6.23 -4.60 -8.29
N THR A 385 -5.84 -5.30 -7.25
CA THR A 385 -4.74 -4.83 -6.42
C THR A 385 -3.43 -5.36 -6.97
N GLY A 386 -2.54 -4.45 -7.39
CA GLY A 386 -1.19 -4.76 -7.88
C GLY A 386 -0.23 -5.20 -6.76
N GLN A 387 1.06 -5.19 -7.06
CA GLN A 387 2.09 -5.60 -6.10
C GLN A 387 2.42 -4.49 -5.08
N ASP A 388 2.43 -3.22 -5.47
CA ASP A 388 3.01 -2.17 -4.63
C ASP A 388 1.99 -1.45 -3.74
N ALA A 389 0.88 -0.96 -4.29
CA ALA A 389 -0.10 -0.18 -3.52
C ALA A 389 -0.63 -0.92 -2.26
N PRO A 390 -1.09 -2.18 -2.34
CA PRO A 390 -1.58 -2.90 -1.17
C PRO A 390 -0.48 -3.21 -0.18
N VAL A 391 0.71 -3.56 -0.67
CA VAL A 391 1.88 -3.80 0.18
C VAL A 391 2.29 -2.53 0.92
N SER A 392 2.17 -1.34 0.29
CA SER A 392 2.44 -0.07 0.98
C SER A 392 1.44 0.22 2.10
N VAL A 393 0.16 -0.12 1.89
CA VAL A 393 -0.87 -0.05 2.93
C VAL A 393 -0.54 -0.99 4.08
N LEU A 394 -0.17 -2.24 3.78
CA LEU A 394 0.23 -3.23 4.77
C LEU A 394 1.51 -2.83 5.52
N ALA A 395 2.51 -2.30 4.81
CA ALA A 395 3.76 -1.81 5.39
C ALA A 395 3.50 -0.63 6.33
N THR A 396 2.67 0.32 5.91
CA THR A 396 2.26 1.47 6.73
C THR A 396 1.51 1.02 7.97
N ALA A 397 0.52 0.13 7.82
CA ALA A 397 -0.24 -0.41 8.94
C ALA A 397 0.65 -1.19 9.92
N LEU A 398 1.59 -2.01 9.42
CA LEU A 398 2.52 -2.75 10.25
C LEU A 398 3.51 -1.83 10.97
N TYR A 399 4.14 -0.91 10.25
CA TYR A 399 5.13 0.02 10.78
C TYR A 399 4.56 0.91 11.90
N THR A 400 3.33 1.38 11.73
CA THR A 400 2.65 2.24 12.72
C THR A 400 2.26 1.51 14.00
N GLN A 401 2.15 0.18 13.95
CA GLN A 401 1.90 -0.67 15.13
C GLN A 401 3.19 -1.13 15.81
N LEU A 402 4.36 -0.91 15.19
CA LEU A 402 5.63 -1.23 15.86
C LEU A 402 5.82 -0.30 17.07
N PRO A 403 6.18 -0.84 18.24
CA PRO A 403 6.57 -0.02 19.37
C PRO A 403 7.88 0.73 19.08
N PRO A 404 8.11 1.90 19.72
CA PRO A 404 9.41 2.56 19.66
C PRO A 404 10.51 1.67 20.26
N SER A 405 11.76 2.05 20.07
CA SER A 405 12.89 1.36 20.71
C SER A 405 12.89 1.62 22.22
N ASP A 406 13.22 0.58 23.00
CA ASP A 406 13.36 0.68 24.47
C ASP A 406 14.64 1.46 24.86
N ASP A 407 15.60 1.58 23.94
CA ASP A 407 16.86 2.29 24.14
C ASP A 407 16.71 3.79 23.87
N GLN A 408 16.88 4.61 24.92
CA GLN A 408 16.80 6.08 24.85
C GLN A 408 17.78 6.68 23.84
N GLU A 409 18.95 6.07 23.62
CA GLU A 409 19.93 6.53 22.62
C GLU A 409 19.47 6.31 21.18
N THR A 410 18.38 5.58 20.96
CA THR A 410 17.84 5.34 19.61
C THR A 410 16.48 6.00 19.39
N GLN A 411 15.88 6.59 20.43
CA GLN A 411 14.56 7.23 20.32
C GLN A 411 14.59 8.57 19.56
N TYR A 412 15.74 9.24 19.47
CA TYR A 412 15.89 10.45 18.64
C TYR A 412 15.99 10.14 17.14
N LEU A 413 16.24 8.87 16.77
CA LEU A 413 16.37 8.46 15.38
C LEU A 413 15.01 8.44 14.67
N PRO A 414 15.01 8.45 13.32
CA PRO A 414 13.78 8.34 12.53
C PRO A 414 12.87 7.22 13.02
N GLY A 415 11.58 7.54 13.21
CA GLY A 415 10.63 6.54 13.69
C GLY A 415 10.76 6.16 15.16
N GLN A 416 11.54 6.89 15.96
CA GLN A 416 11.87 6.55 17.35
C GLN A 416 12.54 5.17 17.48
N GLY A 417 13.41 4.84 16.51
CA GLY A 417 14.15 3.58 16.48
C GLY A 417 13.34 2.35 16.06
N ARG A 418 12.11 2.53 15.56
CA ARG A 418 11.33 1.46 14.89
C ARG A 418 12.13 0.90 13.72
N LYS A 419 12.02 -0.39 13.43
CA LYS A 419 12.66 -1.01 12.27
C LYS A 419 11.76 -2.03 11.60
N LEU A 420 11.64 -1.97 10.28
CA LEU A 420 10.91 -2.93 9.46
C LEU A 420 11.80 -3.46 8.34
N LEU A 421 11.85 -4.78 8.20
CA LEU A 421 12.53 -5.43 7.09
C LEU A 421 11.51 -6.01 6.12
N MET A 422 11.68 -5.71 4.84
CA MET A 422 10.78 -6.13 3.78
C MET A 422 11.53 -6.99 2.77
N PHE A 423 10.89 -8.06 2.27
CA PHE A 423 11.47 -8.96 1.29
C PHE A 423 10.66 -9.02 0.01
N ALA A 424 11.34 -8.97 -1.13
CA ALA A 424 10.82 -9.33 -2.44
C ALA A 424 11.77 -10.30 -3.15
N ASP A 425 11.25 -11.23 -3.94
CA ASP A 425 12.11 -12.17 -4.69
C ASP A 425 12.85 -11.50 -5.86
N SER A 426 12.25 -10.45 -6.41
CA SER A 426 12.80 -9.70 -7.54
C SER A 426 13.60 -8.50 -7.05
N ARG A 427 14.82 -8.36 -7.58
CA ARG A 427 15.68 -7.19 -7.31
C ARG A 427 15.01 -5.89 -7.77
N GLN A 428 14.35 -5.93 -8.93
CA GLN A 428 13.61 -4.76 -9.45
C GLN A 428 12.44 -4.42 -8.55
N ASP A 429 11.68 -5.43 -8.10
CA ASP A 429 10.53 -5.20 -7.24
C ASP A 429 11.01 -4.52 -5.94
N ALA A 430 12.07 -5.04 -5.31
CA ALA A 430 12.65 -4.45 -4.09
C ALA A 430 13.09 -3.00 -4.30
N ALA A 431 13.79 -2.72 -5.40
CA ALA A 431 14.29 -1.41 -5.77
C ALA A 431 13.19 -0.36 -5.99
N TYR A 432 12.21 -0.65 -6.86
CA TYR A 432 11.13 0.29 -7.17
C TYR A 432 10.22 0.58 -5.97
N PHE A 433 10.10 -0.38 -5.05
CA PHE A 433 9.19 -0.26 -3.93
C PHE A 433 9.67 0.67 -2.82
N ALA A 434 10.99 0.76 -2.58
CA ALA A 434 11.54 1.64 -1.55
C ALA A 434 11.10 3.11 -1.72
N PRO A 435 11.37 3.78 -2.86
CA PRO A 435 10.93 5.16 -3.08
C PRO A 435 9.40 5.27 -3.21
N TYR A 436 8.71 4.21 -3.66
CA TYR A 436 7.25 4.19 -3.72
C TYR A 436 6.63 4.27 -2.32
N LEU A 437 7.09 3.43 -1.38
CA LEU A 437 6.61 3.40 0.00
C LEU A 437 6.92 4.70 0.73
N GLU A 438 8.14 5.21 0.58
CA GLU A 438 8.53 6.47 1.22
C GLU A 438 7.64 7.62 0.77
N ARG A 439 7.43 7.76 -0.55
CA ARG A 439 6.56 8.80 -1.11
C ARG A 439 5.11 8.67 -0.62
N THR A 440 4.51 7.47 -0.68
CA THR A 440 3.11 7.30 -0.27
C THR A 440 2.89 7.50 1.22
N PHE A 441 3.85 7.10 2.06
CA PHE A 441 3.82 7.36 3.49
C PHE A 441 3.97 8.85 3.78
N ASN A 442 4.91 9.54 3.12
CA ASN A 442 5.11 10.98 3.30
C ASN A 442 3.88 11.78 2.88
N ASP A 443 3.22 11.45 1.76
CA ASP A 443 1.96 12.08 1.36
C ASP A 443 0.84 11.94 2.43
N ILE A 444 0.87 10.88 3.24
CA ILE A 444 -0.06 10.67 4.34
C ILE A 444 0.37 11.46 5.58
N LEU A 445 1.66 11.41 5.91
CA LEU A 445 2.25 12.11 7.04
C LEU A 445 2.08 13.62 6.91
N GLU A 446 2.32 14.18 5.72
CA GLU A 446 2.11 15.59 5.38
C GLU A 446 0.70 16.05 5.74
N ARG A 447 -0.32 15.35 5.23
CA ARG A 447 -1.73 15.66 5.50
C ARG A 447 -2.10 15.49 6.96
N ARG A 448 -1.54 14.46 7.62
CA ARG A 448 -1.70 14.27 9.07
C ARG A 448 -1.14 15.46 9.84
N LEU A 449 0.04 15.95 9.49
CA LEU A 449 0.68 17.09 10.14
C LEU A 449 -0.09 18.40 9.88
N ILE A 450 -0.54 18.65 8.65
CA ILE A 450 -1.40 19.80 8.31
C ILE A 450 -2.66 19.79 9.18
N TYR A 451 -3.36 18.66 9.22
CA TYR A 451 -4.60 18.56 9.97
C TYR A 451 -4.39 18.68 11.48
N LYS A 452 -3.34 18.04 12.02
CA LYS A 452 -2.95 18.15 13.43
C LYS A 452 -2.63 19.60 13.82
N ALA A 453 -1.86 20.31 13.00
CA ALA A 453 -1.49 21.72 13.23
C ALA A 453 -2.73 22.64 13.31
N LEU A 454 -3.76 22.36 12.51
CA LEU A 454 -5.01 23.11 12.53
C LEU A 454 -5.92 22.75 13.71
N LEU A 455 -5.95 21.48 14.12
CA LEU A 455 -6.78 21.05 15.24
C LEU A 455 -6.32 21.57 16.60
N GLU A 456 -4.99 21.63 16.81
CA GLU A 456 -4.41 22.04 18.09
C GLU A 456 -4.39 23.57 18.30
N ASP A 457 -4.68 24.36 17.26
CA ASP A 457 -4.71 25.82 17.33
C ASP A 457 -6.15 26.36 17.42
N GLU A 458 -6.41 27.24 18.40
CA GLU A 458 -7.73 27.84 18.61
C GLU A 458 -8.14 28.79 17.47
N ALA A 459 -7.22 29.61 16.97
CA ALA A 459 -7.51 30.56 15.89
C ALA A 459 -7.75 29.85 14.54
N ALA A 460 -7.14 28.67 14.35
CA ALA A 460 -7.42 27.79 13.22
C ALA A 460 -8.85 27.25 13.27
N ARG A 461 -9.28 26.76 14.44
CA ARG A 461 -10.67 26.26 14.65
C ARG A 461 -11.72 27.34 14.46
N ASP A 462 -11.39 28.59 14.78
CA ASP A 462 -12.21 29.77 14.49
C ASP A 462 -12.18 30.23 13.01
N GLY A 463 -11.38 29.55 12.17
CA GLY A 463 -11.26 29.83 10.74
C GLY A 463 -10.52 31.13 10.39
N ARG A 464 -9.64 31.60 11.28
CA ARG A 464 -8.91 32.87 11.08
C ARG A 464 -7.56 32.70 10.39
N LEU A 465 -7.06 31.47 10.28
CA LEU A 465 -5.73 31.22 9.73
C LEU A 465 -5.74 31.13 8.21
N ARG A 466 -4.68 31.66 7.62
CA ARG A 466 -4.37 31.62 6.19
C ARG A 466 -2.98 31.05 5.98
N LEU A 467 -2.60 30.84 4.72
CA LEU A 467 -1.40 30.09 4.32
C LEU A 467 -0.15 30.37 5.17
N ASN A 468 0.26 31.64 5.34
CA ASN A 468 1.48 31.96 6.11
C ASN A 468 1.36 31.61 7.60
N SER A 469 0.20 31.83 8.21
CA SER A 469 -0.04 31.47 9.62
C SER A 469 -0.10 29.96 9.81
N VAL A 470 -0.74 29.24 8.88
CA VAL A 470 -0.80 27.78 8.88
C VAL A 470 0.60 27.18 8.67
N ALA A 471 1.40 27.74 7.75
CA ALA A 471 2.76 27.27 7.48
C ALA A 471 3.64 27.32 8.73
N LYS A 472 3.51 28.37 9.55
CA LYS A 472 4.23 28.47 10.84
C LYS A 472 3.81 27.38 11.81
N LYS A 473 2.51 27.13 11.97
CA LYS A 473 1.99 26.09 12.87
C LYS A 473 2.36 24.68 12.40
N LEU A 474 2.35 24.48 11.09
CA LEU A 474 2.77 23.24 10.47
C LEU A 474 4.26 22.98 10.69
N LEU A 475 5.10 24.01 10.60
CA LEU A 475 6.54 23.91 10.87
C LEU A 475 6.79 23.39 12.29
N ASP A 476 6.12 23.97 13.31
CA ASP A 476 6.26 23.53 14.70
C ASP A 476 5.95 22.02 14.86
N GLN A 477 4.90 21.53 14.21
CA GLN A 477 4.50 20.12 14.24
C GLN A 477 5.48 19.22 13.48
N ALA A 478 6.00 19.68 12.34
CA ALA A 478 6.96 18.96 11.53
C ALA A 478 8.31 18.82 12.25
N GLU A 479 8.78 19.88 12.92
CA GLU A 479 10.01 19.84 13.73
C GLU A 479 9.87 18.87 14.91
N ALA A 480 8.73 18.89 15.61
CA ALA A 480 8.43 17.94 16.68
C ALA A 480 8.36 16.48 16.19
N ALA A 481 7.99 16.26 14.92
CA ALA A 481 7.94 14.94 14.31
C ALA A 481 9.31 14.46 13.75
N GLY A 482 10.34 15.31 13.77
CA GLY A 482 11.70 14.96 13.34
C GLY A 482 11.81 14.63 11.85
N ILE A 483 11.03 15.28 10.99
CA ILE A 483 10.95 14.94 9.56
C ILE A 483 12.01 15.63 8.68
N PHE A 484 12.69 16.65 9.20
CA PHE A 484 13.66 17.42 8.41
C PHE A 484 15.08 16.88 8.58
N PRO A 485 15.88 16.86 7.50
CA PRO A 485 17.31 16.70 7.61
C PRO A 485 17.93 17.83 8.43
N GLU A 486 18.93 17.54 9.26
CA GLU A 486 19.60 18.53 10.12
C GLU A 486 20.18 19.72 9.35
N ARG A 487 20.65 19.49 8.12
CA ARG A 487 21.26 20.51 7.26
C ARG A 487 20.30 21.56 6.73
N MET A 488 18.99 21.30 6.77
CA MET A 488 17.99 22.19 6.18
C MET A 488 17.73 23.38 7.10
N ASP A 489 17.87 24.59 6.58
CA ASP A 489 17.68 25.81 7.36
C ASP A 489 16.20 26.20 7.53
N TYR A 490 15.94 27.28 8.27
CA TYR A 490 14.57 27.74 8.54
C TYR A 490 13.81 28.17 7.28
N GLU A 491 14.47 28.85 6.34
CA GLU A 491 13.81 29.38 5.14
C GLU A 491 13.47 28.24 4.17
N GLU A 492 14.37 27.27 4.01
CA GLU A 492 14.14 26.05 3.24
C GLU A 492 12.97 25.24 3.82
N ARG A 493 12.95 25.03 5.14
CA ARG A 493 11.83 24.33 5.82
C ARG A 493 10.51 25.07 5.61
N MET A 494 10.49 26.39 5.79
CA MET A 494 9.30 27.21 5.62
C MET A 494 8.79 27.20 4.17
N GLY A 495 9.71 27.25 3.20
CA GLY A 495 9.39 27.09 1.78
C GLY A 495 8.69 25.76 1.50
N LEU A 496 9.22 24.66 2.05
CA LEU A 496 8.63 23.33 1.93
C LEU A 496 7.23 23.25 2.57
N MET A 497 7.03 23.82 3.76
CA MET A 497 5.70 23.87 4.41
C MET A 497 4.68 24.61 3.55
N LYS A 498 5.06 25.75 2.94
CA LYS A 498 4.19 26.47 2.02
C LYS A 498 3.89 25.67 0.76
N ALA A 499 4.87 24.94 0.22
CA ALA A 499 4.66 24.06 -0.92
C ALA A 499 3.65 22.95 -0.60
N TRP A 500 3.76 22.32 0.57
CA TRP A 500 2.79 21.31 1.05
C TRP A 500 1.37 21.87 1.11
N LEU A 501 1.22 23.07 1.67
CA LEU A 501 -0.07 23.74 1.78
C LEU A 501 -0.64 24.11 0.40
N ILE A 502 0.14 24.64 -0.53
CA ILE A 502 -0.36 24.92 -1.89
C ILE A 502 -0.78 23.62 -2.60
N ARG A 503 -0.03 22.53 -2.43
CA ARG A 503 -0.36 21.23 -3.03
C ARG A 503 -1.69 20.68 -2.50
N GLU A 504 -1.93 20.81 -1.20
CA GLU A 504 -3.20 20.42 -0.58
C GLU A 504 -4.36 21.34 -1.02
N MET A 505 -4.13 22.66 -1.08
CA MET A 505 -5.12 23.66 -1.50
C MET A 505 -5.55 23.50 -2.96
N THR A 506 -4.67 23.02 -3.85
CA THR A 506 -4.97 22.82 -5.28
C THR A 506 -5.55 21.45 -5.62
N SER A 507 -5.80 20.61 -4.60
CA SER A 507 -6.45 19.29 -4.73
C SER A 507 -5.72 18.27 -5.61
N TRP A 508 -4.38 18.28 -5.59
CA TRP A 508 -3.48 17.45 -6.42
C TRP A 508 -3.70 15.92 -6.38
N ALA A 509 -4.42 15.40 -5.37
CA ALA A 509 -4.93 14.03 -5.34
C ALA A 509 -6.34 14.03 -4.76
N PHE A 510 -7.31 14.43 -5.57
CA PHE A 510 -8.65 14.81 -5.11
C PHE A 510 -9.30 13.80 -4.15
N SER A 511 -9.20 12.50 -4.42
CA SER A 511 -9.83 11.45 -3.60
C SER A 511 -9.17 11.21 -2.23
N SER A 512 -7.93 11.68 -2.01
CA SER A 512 -7.20 11.56 -0.74
C SER A 512 -6.92 12.91 -0.06
N SER A 513 -7.37 14.04 -0.62
CA SER A 513 -7.27 15.34 0.05
C SER A 513 -8.03 15.39 1.39
N LEU A 514 -7.55 16.21 2.32
CA LEU A 514 -8.21 16.50 3.61
C LEU A 514 -9.61 17.06 3.40
N GLU A 515 -9.79 17.91 2.38
CA GLU A 515 -11.09 18.44 2.02
C GLU A 515 -12.07 17.34 1.64
N ARG A 516 -11.61 16.37 0.84
CA ARG A 516 -12.44 15.26 0.42
C ARG A 516 -12.70 14.24 1.53
N GLN A 517 -11.80 14.10 2.48
CA GLN A 517 -12.03 13.27 3.67
C GLN A 517 -12.98 13.92 4.68
N GLY A 518 -13.47 15.14 4.41
CA GLY A 518 -14.35 15.87 5.31
C GLY A 518 -13.64 16.40 6.56
N LEU A 519 -12.32 16.63 6.46
CA LEU A 519 -11.48 17.08 7.57
C LEU A 519 -11.11 18.57 7.49
N LEU A 520 -11.11 19.16 6.30
CA LEU A 520 -10.68 20.53 6.07
C LEU A 520 -11.61 21.25 5.09
N GLN A 521 -11.96 22.50 5.35
CA GLN A 521 -12.64 23.39 4.41
C GLN A 521 -11.69 24.52 3.99
N PHE A 522 -11.66 24.80 2.69
CA PHE A 522 -11.09 26.03 2.15
C PHE A 522 -12.18 27.04 1.92
N LYS A 523 -12.05 28.23 2.50
CA LYS A 523 -13.05 29.29 2.35
C LYS A 523 -12.40 30.58 1.87
N MET A 524 -12.89 31.12 0.77
CA MET A 524 -12.44 32.44 0.32
C MET A 524 -13.07 33.53 1.19
N VAL A 525 -12.24 34.48 1.63
CA VAL A 525 -12.65 35.60 2.46
C VAL A 525 -13.53 36.57 1.67
N LYS A 526 -14.79 36.70 2.10
CA LYS A 526 -15.75 37.67 1.56
C LYS A 526 -15.20 39.09 1.70
N PRO A 527 -15.17 39.91 0.64
CA PRO A 527 -14.83 41.33 0.76
C PRO A 527 -15.84 42.08 1.64
N ALA A 528 -15.32 42.93 2.52
CA ALA A 528 -16.15 43.80 3.34
C ALA A 528 -17.01 44.74 2.46
N GLY A 529 -18.27 44.94 2.84
CA GLY A 529 -19.18 45.84 2.13
C GLY A 529 -19.68 45.34 0.77
N CYS A 530 -19.39 44.10 0.38
CA CYS A 530 -19.89 43.53 -0.87
C CYS A 530 -21.32 42.98 -0.72
N SER A 531 -22.21 43.37 -1.64
CA SER A 531 -23.57 42.85 -1.77
C SER A 531 -23.69 41.92 -2.98
N LEU A 532 -24.62 40.96 -2.94
CA LEU A 532 -24.87 40.10 -4.09
C LEU A 532 -25.43 40.87 -5.29
N PRO A 533 -25.13 40.43 -6.52
CA PRO A 533 -25.81 40.93 -7.71
C PRO A 533 -27.34 40.71 -7.61
N PRO A 534 -28.17 41.76 -7.78
CA PRO A 534 -29.63 41.63 -7.70
C PRO A 534 -30.25 40.52 -8.56
N PRO A 535 -29.72 40.21 -9.77
CA PRO A 535 -30.26 39.11 -10.58
C PRO A 535 -30.23 37.73 -9.92
N LEU A 536 -29.32 37.47 -8.96
CA LEU A 536 -29.27 36.18 -8.25
C LEU A 536 -30.41 36.02 -7.23
N LEU A 537 -30.95 37.14 -6.72
CA LEU A 537 -32.03 37.17 -5.73
C LEU A 537 -33.42 37.17 -6.39
N ALA A 538 -33.49 37.43 -7.69
CA ALA A 538 -34.72 37.48 -8.48
C ALA A 538 -34.90 36.19 -9.31
N PRO A 539 -36.12 35.93 -9.84
CA PRO A 539 -36.33 34.86 -10.81
C PRO A 539 -35.39 35.00 -12.02
N PRO A 540 -34.90 33.90 -12.61
CA PRO A 540 -35.23 32.49 -12.33
C PRO A 540 -34.39 31.82 -11.22
N TRP A 541 -33.51 32.58 -10.55
CA TRP A 541 -32.61 32.04 -9.53
C TRP A 541 -33.25 32.01 -8.14
N SER A 542 -33.90 33.12 -7.74
CA SER A 542 -34.65 33.27 -6.49
C SER A 542 -33.90 32.71 -5.27
N LEU A 543 -32.59 33.03 -5.18
CA LEU A 543 -31.74 32.59 -4.09
C LEU A 543 -31.91 33.50 -2.87
N SER A 544 -31.82 32.94 -1.68
CA SER A 544 -31.60 33.75 -0.48
C SER A 544 -30.22 34.41 -0.51
N GLU A 545 -30.01 35.43 0.33
CA GLU A 545 -28.70 36.08 0.40
C GLU A 545 -27.60 35.08 0.81
N ALA A 546 -27.88 34.19 1.75
CA ALA A 546 -26.94 33.13 2.14
C ALA A 546 -26.61 32.18 0.97
N GLU A 547 -27.64 31.67 0.27
CA GLU A 547 -27.45 30.77 -0.89
C GLU A 547 -26.70 31.44 -2.04
N GLY A 548 -26.93 32.74 -2.28
CA GLY A 548 -26.20 33.49 -3.30
C GLY A 548 -24.72 33.66 -2.96
N TRP A 549 -24.37 33.82 -1.68
CA TRP A 549 -22.98 33.84 -1.24
C TRP A 549 -22.31 32.48 -1.40
N GLU A 550 -23.00 31.40 -1.01
CA GLU A 550 -22.54 30.02 -1.23
C GLU A 550 -22.33 29.73 -2.73
N LEU A 551 -23.23 30.21 -3.59
CA LEU A 551 -23.06 30.09 -5.04
C LEU A 551 -21.77 30.76 -5.51
N VAL A 552 -21.50 32.00 -5.09
CA VAL A 552 -20.26 32.70 -5.44
C VAL A 552 -19.03 31.91 -5.00
N LEU A 553 -19.04 31.37 -3.78
CA LEU A 553 -17.93 30.55 -3.26
C LEU A 553 -17.76 29.26 -4.07
N VAL A 554 -18.83 28.53 -4.40
CA VAL A 554 -18.78 27.32 -5.24
C VAL A 554 -18.16 27.62 -6.61
N LEU A 555 -18.51 28.77 -7.22
CA LEU A 555 -17.96 29.16 -8.52
C LEU A 555 -16.46 29.48 -8.44
N LEU A 556 -16.00 30.22 -7.43
CA LEU A 556 -14.57 30.52 -7.23
C LEU A 556 -13.78 29.27 -6.81
N ASP A 557 -14.37 28.39 -6.02
CA ASP A 557 -13.78 27.13 -5.61
C ASP A 557 -13.49 26.19 -6.79
N SER A 558 -14.35 26.23 -7.81
CA SER A 558 -14.10 25.48 -9.05
C SER A 558 -12.81 25.89 -9.78
N LEU A 559 -12.36 27.15 -9.63
CA LEU A 559 -11.08 27.63 -10.15
C LEU A 559 -9.91 27.16 -9.28
N ARG A 560 -10.04 27.22 -7.95
CA ARG A 560 -9.02 26.74 -7.00
C ARG A 560 -8.66 25.27 -7.26
N ARG A 561 -9.68 24.42 -7.42
CA ARG A 561 -9.51 22.98 -7.71
C ARG A 561 -8.80 22.69 -9.04
N LYS A 562 -8.61 23.71 -9.89
CA LYS A 562 -7.88 23.65 -11.17
C LYS A 562 -6.51 24.31 -11.08
N SER A 563 -6.00 24.55 -9.87
CA SER A 563 -4.74 25.24 -9.61
C SER A 563 -4.69 26.70 -10.13
N ILE A 564 -5.86 27.34 -10.31
CA ILE A 564 -5.95 28.74 -10.74
C ILE A 564 -5.85 29.65 -9.52
N VAL A 565 -4.70 29.57 -8.86
CA VAL A 565 -4.33 30.31 -7.65
C VAL A 565 -2.90 30.81 -7.78
N THR A 566 -2.58 31.93 -7.14
CA THR A 566 -1.20 32.40 -7.05
C THR A 566 -0.38 31.53 -6.11
N PHE A 567 0.93 31.54 -6.28
CA PHE A 567 1.89 30.84 -5.42
C PHE A 567 2.67 31.89 -4.61
N PRO A 568 3.06 31.60 -3.35
CA PRO A 568 3.93 32.49 -2.58
C PRO A 568 5.35 32.50 -3.18
N ASP A 569 6.09 33.61 -3.01
CA ASP A 569 7.40 33.83 -3.64
C ASP A 569 8.44 32.72 -3.38
N SER A 570 8.34 32.02 -2.25
CA SER A 570 9.25 30.94 -1.86
C SER A 570 8.91 29.57 -2.48
N VAL A 571 7.90 29.48 -3.35
CA VAL A 571 7.42 28.22 -3.94
C VAL A 571 7.34 28.37 -5.45
N ASP A 572 8.18 27.62 -6.18
CA ASP A 572 8.12 27.59 -7.65
C ASP A 572 6.97 26.65 -8.11
N PRO A 573 5.93 27.14 -8.80
CA PRO A 573 4.88 26.29 -9.36
C PRO A 573 5.37 25.29 -10.40
N ARG A 574 6.62 25.39 -10.89
CA ARG A 574 7.22 24.48 -11.88
C ARG A 574 7.98 23.30 -11.26
N ASP A 575 8.12 23.28 -9.94
CA ASP A 575 8.80 22.20 -9.22
C ASP A 575 8.13 20.85 -9.50
N GLU A 576 8.94 19.78 -9.62
CA GLU A 576 8.46 18.42 -9.84
C GLU A 576 7.51 17.94 -8.73
N PHE A 577 7.63 18.50 -7.52
CA PHE A 577 6.72 18.29 -6.40
C PHE A 577 5.24 18.54 -6.75
N PHE A 578 4.96 19.43 -7.70
CA PHE A 578 3.60 19.74 -8.17
C PHE A 578 3.15 18.91 -9.38
N ALA A 579 4.01 18.06 -9.97
CA ALA A 579 3.69 17.29 -11.17
C ALA A 579 2.47 16.37 -10.95
N PRO A 580 1.46 16.32 -11.84
CA PRO A 580 1.48 16.83 -13.21
C PRO A 580 0.98 18.27 -13.36
N LEU A 581 0.67 18.97 -12.26
CA LEU A 581 0.22 20.37 -12.24
C LEU A 581 1.38 21.37 -12.05
N ASN A 582 2.61 20.98 -12.38
CA ASN A 582 3.83 21.77 -12.21
C ASN A 582 3.98 22.88 -13.26
N ARG A 583 2.94 23.71 -13.39
CA ARG A 583 2.92 24.93 -14.20
C ARG A 583 1.83 25.87 -13.65
N PRO A 584 1.96 27.19 -13.84
CA PRO A 584 0.89 28.10 -13.46
C PRO A 584 -0.33 27.95 -14.38
N TYR A 585 -1.52 27.91 -13.77
CA TYR A 585 -2.81 27.86 -14.47
C TYR A 585 -3.55 29.19 -14.31
N TYR A 586 -4.25 29.61 -15.36
CA TYR A 586 -4.91 30.91 -15.39
C TYR A 586 -6.37 30.79 -15.86
N VAL A 587 -7.16 31.83 -15.57
CA VAL A 587 -8.51 32.02 -16.11
C VAL A 587 -8.63 33.33 -16.89
N SER A 588 -9.27 33.27 -18.06
CA SER A 588 -9.73 34.43 -18.84
C SER A 588 -11.25 34.40 -18.99
N ASN A 589 -11.87 35.49 -19.43
CA ASN A 589 -13.32 35.56 -19.62
C ASN A 589 -13.84 34.41 -20.52
N LEU A 590 -13.29 34.34 -21.73
CA LEU A 590 -13.55 33.27 -22.69
C LEU A 590 -12.33 32.37 -22.79
N SER A 591 -12.57 31.09 -23.11
CA SER A 591 -11.52 30.13 -23.48
C SER A 591 -10.67 30.70 -24.63
N LEU A 592 -9.40 30.32 -24.79
CA LEU A 592 -8.60 30.77 -25.94
C LEU A 592 -9.03 30.04 -27.23
N THR A 593 -9.05 30.77 -28.35
CA THR A 593 -9.35 30.24 -29.70
C THR A 593 -8.27 29.27 -30.16
N ASP A 594 -7.01 29.66 -29.94
CA ASP A 594 -5.84 28.94 -30.41
C ASP A 594 -5.51 27.80 -29.42
N PRO A 595 -5.65 26.53 -29.83
CA PRO A 595 -5.35 25.39 -28.97
C PRO A 595 -3.89 25.35 -28.51
N ASN A 596 -2.96 25.86 -29.31
CA ASN A 596 -1.54 25.91 -28.96
C ASN A 596 -1.29 26.91 -27.84
N LEU A 597 -1.87 28.12 -27.93
CA LEU A 597 -1.78 29.11 -26.85
C LEU A 597 -2.50 28.63 -25.59
N LYS A 598 -3.67 27.99 -25.72
CA LYS A 598 -4.43 27.37 -24.62
C LYS A 598 -3.56 26.34 -23.86
N LYS A 599 -2.90 25.43 -24.58
CA LYS A 599 -2.01 24.40 -23.99
C LYS A 599 -0.72 24.99 -23.44
N ARG A 600 -0.10 25.93 -24.15
CA ARG A 600 1.18 26.57 -23.76
C ARG A 600 1.05 27.37 -22.48
N HIS A 601 0.01 28.18 -22.37
CA HIS A 601 -0.20 29.09 -21.25
C HIS A 601 -1.15 28.54 -20.17
N ALA A 602 -1.75 27.37 -20.39
CA ALA A 602 -2.69 26.73 -19.47
C ALA A 602 -3.85 27.66 -19.02
N VAL A 603 -4.45 28.37 -19.99
CA VAL A 603 -5.53 29.35 -19.75
C VAL A 603 -6.90 28.73 -19.98
N MET A 604 -7.71 28.63 -18.93
CA MET A 604 -9.11 28.20 -18.98
C MET A 604 -10.05 29.38 -19.17
N GLY A 605 -11.19 29.16 -19.83
CA GLY A 605 -12.24 30.18 -19.95
C GLY A 605 -13.17 30.14 -18.75
N TRP A 606 -13.59 31.31 -18.24
CA TRP A 606 -14.68 31.48 -17.27
C TRP A 606 -16.06 31.21 -17.88
N LEU A 607 -16.22 31.42 -19.18
CA LEU A 607 -17.28 30.84 -19.98
C LEU A 607 -16.71 29.80 -20.95
N PRO A 608 -17.43 28.68 -21.14
CA PRO A 608 -17.04 27.69 -22.15
C PRO A 608 -17.34 28.24 -23.55
N ARG A 609 -16.61 27.79 -24.57
CA ARG A 609 -16.88 28.11 -25.98
C ARG A 609 -17.72 27.05 -26.68
N ARG A 610 -17.51 25.78 -26.37
CA ARG A 610 -18.18 24.57 -26.85
C ARG A 610 -18.54 23.70 -25.64
N GLY A 611 -19.63 22.93 -25.72
CA GLY A 611 -20.06 22.06 -24.61
C GLY A 611 -20.33 22.83 -23.31
N SER A 612 -19.70 22.39 -22.21
CA SER A 612 -19.90 22.97 -20.88
C SER A 612 -18.61 22.98 -20.06
N ASN A 613 -18.67 23.50 -18.85
CA ASN A 613 -17.61 23.42 -17.85
C ASN A 613 -18.20 23.35 -16.45
N SER A 614 -17.34 23.24 -15.42
CA SER A 614 -17.77 23.03 -14.03
C SER A 614 -18.78 24.07 -13.54
N ARG A 615 -18.59 25.35 -13.89
CA ARG A 615 -19.49 26.44 -13.45
C ARG A 615 -20.82 26.42 -14.19
N ARG A 616 -20.79 26.31 -15.52
CA ARG A 616 -22.01 26.31 -16.35
C ARG A 616 -22.87 25.09 -16.05
N ASP A 617 -22.26 23.90 -15.93
CA ASP A 617 -22.96 22.67 -15.53
C ASP A 617 -23.66 22.83 -14.17
N PHE A 618 -22.96 23.34 -13.16
CA PHE A 618 -23.55 23.57 -11.84
C PHE A 618 -24.76 24.50 -11.91
N LEU A 619 -24.64 25.62 -12.64
CA LEU A 619 -25.71 26.60 -12.80
C LEU A 619 -26.92 26.05 -13.58
N VAL A 620 -26.70 25.25 -14.62
CA VAL A 620 -27.79 24.60 -15.38
C VAL A 620 -28.53 23.61 -14.49
N ARG A 621 -27.80 22.82 -13.68
CA ARG A 621 -28.41 21.89 -12.70
C ARG A 621 -29.12 22.62 -11.55
N LEU A 622 -28.64 23.80 -11.17
CA LEU A 622 -29.32 24.68 -10.23
C LEU A 622 -30.64 25.23 -10.80
N LEU A 623 -30.62 25.74 -12.04
CA LEU A 623 -31.81 26.21 -12.73
C LEU A 623 -32.84 25.10 -12.95
N ALA A 624 -32.40 23.86 -13.13
CA ALA A 624 -33.30 22.72 -13.19
C ALA A 624 -34.17 22.55 -11.92
N ARG A 625 -33.74 23.12 -10.79
CA ARG A 625 -34.50 23.12 -9.53
C ARG A 625 -35.22 24.43 -9.26
N THR A 626 -34.60 25.57 -9.55
CA THR A 626 -35.20 26.88 -9.25
C THR A 626 -36.20 27.32 -10.31
N ALA A 627 -36.05 26.83 -11.55
CA ALA A 627 -36.86 27.17 -12.71
C ALA A 627 -37.06 25.92 -13.62
N PRO A 628 -37.76 24.88 -13.12
CA PRO A 628 -37.97 23.64 -13.87
C PRO A 628 -38.76 23.82 -15.17
N GLU A 629 -39.52 24.92 -15.31
CA GLU A 629 -40.27 25.28 -16.49
C GLU A 629 -39.40 25.67 -17.69
N LEU A 630 -38.17 26.12 -17.46
CA LEU A 630 -37.24 26.47 -18.54
C LEU A 630 -36.76 25.22 -19.28
N SER A 631 -36.72 25.27 -20.60
CA SER A 631 -36.07 24.25 -21.41
C SER A 631 -34.55 24.19 -21.16
N ILE A 632 -33.92 23.07 -21.50
CA ILE A 632 -32.46 22.88 -21.31
C ILE A 632 -31.68 24.01 -21.99
N VAL A 633 -32.06 24.39 -23.21
CA VAL A 633 -31.43 25.47 -23.98
C VAL A 633 -31.57 26.83 -23.30
N GLU A 634 -32.74 27.12 -22.72
CA GLU A 634 -32.98 28.37 -22.00
C GLU A 634 -32.19 28.44 -20.69
N ARG A 635 -32.10 27.32 -19.96
CA ARG A 635 -31.26 27.23 -18.75
C ARG A 635 -29.80 27.46 -19.08
N GLU A 636 -29.33 26.83 -20.15
CA GLU A 636 -27.98 26.96 -20.67
C GLU A 636 -27.60 28.40 -21.05
N ARG A 637 -28.51 29.12 -21.71
CA ARG A 637 -28.34 30.54 -22.05
C ARG A 637 -28.31 31.40 -20.79
N THR A 638 -29.27 31.19 -19.89
CA THR A 638 -29.39 31.94 -18.63
C THR A 638 -28.15 31.75 -17.74
N ALA A 639 -27.62 30.53 -17.68
CA ALA A 639 -26.38 30.22 -16.97
C ALA A 639 -25.16 30.93 -17.59
N ALA A 640 -25.06 30.99 -18.93
CA ALA A 640 -23.99 31.74 -19.59
C ALA A 640 -24.11 33.25 -19.31
N ASP A 641 -25.31 33.81 -19.41
CA ASP A 641 -25.55 35.25 -19.18
C ASP A 641 -25.16 35.68 -17.75
N VAL A 642 -25.48 34.86 -16.74
CA VAL A 642 -25.10 35.18 -15.35
C VAL A 642 -23.59 35.06 -15.14
N LEU A 643 -22.93 34.08 -15.74
CA LEU A 643 -21.47 33.95 -15.67
C LEU A 643 -20.78 35.16 -16.30
N GLN A 644 -21.25 35.61 -17.47
CA GLN A 644 -20.71 36.79 -18.13
C GLN A 644 -20.82 38.04 -17.25
N LYS A 645 -22.01 38.28 -16.69
CA LYS A 645 -22.27 39.42 -15.79
C LYS A 645 -21.44 39.34 -14.51
N LEU A 646 -21.29 38.14 -13.94
CA LEU A 646 -20.45 37.94 -12.76
C LEU A 646 -18.99 38.27 -13.06
N TRP A 647 -18.48 37.92 -14.23
CA TRP A 647 -17.11 38.22 -14.61
C TRP A 647 -16.87 39.73 -14.81
N ASP A 648 -17.62 40.34 -15.73
CA ASP A 648 -17.38 41.72 -16.18
C ASP A 648 -17.84 42.75 -15.14
N SER A 649 -19.02 42.55 -14.57
CA SER A 649 -19.72 43.56 -13.78
C SER A 649 -19.59 43.34 -12.27
N TYR A 650 -19.13 42.17 -11.83
CA TYR A 650 -19.06 41.85 -10.41
C TYR A 650 -17.66 41.50 -9.92
N PHE A 651 -16.91 40.58 -10.52
CA PHE A 651 -15.58 40.21 -10.04
C PHE A 651 -14.49 41.18 -10.49
N LEU A 652 -14.43 41.50 -11.78
CA LEU A 652 -13.35 42.28 -12.37
C LEU A 652 -13.72 43.74 -12.67
N ALA A 653 -14.92 44.18 -12.28
CA ALA A 653 -15.30 45.59 -12.40
C ALA A 653 -14.30 46.49 -11.64
N PRO A 654 -13.92 47.67 -12.18
CA PRO A 654 -12.85 48.50 -11.61
C PRO A 654 -13.05 48.88 -10.14
N GLN A 655 -14.30 49.06 -9.70
CA GLN A 655 -14.66 49.42 -8.32
C GLN A 655 -15.15 48.23 -7.49
N SER A 656 -15.02 47.00 -8.00
CA SER A 656 -15.48 45.83 -7.27
C SER A 656 -14.58 45.53 -6.06
N PRO A 657 -15.16 45.30 -4.88
CA PRO A 657 -14.42 44.77 -3.73
C PRO A 657 -13.70 43.44 -4.03
N TRP A 658 -14.21 42.64 -4.97
CA TRP A 658 -13.62 41.37 -5.39
C TRP A 658 -12.34 41.54 -6.21
N ARG A 659 -12.12 42.69 -6.85
CA ARG A 659 -10.99 42.92 -7.77
C ARG A 659 -9.64 42.64 -7.14
N SER A 660 -9.51 42.90 -5.83
CA SER A 660 -8.31 42.67 -5.01
C SER A 660 -7.99 41.19 -4.77
N ARG A 661 -8.94 40.27 -5.02
CA ARG A 661 -8.73 38.81 -4.91
C ARG A 661 -8.24 38.20 -6.21
N PHE A 662 -8.18 38.97 -7.29
CA PHE A 662 -7.71 38.53 -8.61
C PHE A 662 -6.39 39.21 -8.96
N ILE A 663 -5.38 38.41 -9.23
CA ILE A 663 -4.09 38.88 -9.76
C ILE A 663 -4.12 38.71 -11.27
N SER A 664 -3.94 39.82 -12.00
CA SER A 664 -3.96 39.85 -13.46
C SER A 664 -2.54 39.81 -14.01
N THR A 665 -2.29 38.89 -14.94
CA THR A 665 -1.01 38.70 -15.61
C THR A 665 -1.19 38.86 -17.11
N LEU A 666 -0.32 39.63 -17.76
CA LEU A 666 -0.30 39.74 -19.21
C LEU A 666 0.51 38.57 -19.78
N LEU A 667 -0.13 37.73 -20.58
CA LEU A 667 0.48 36.57 -21.21
C LEU A 667 0.76 36.88 -22.69
N ASP A 668 1.97 36.54 -23.13
CA ASP A 668 2.40 36.71 -24.52
C ASP A 668 1.39 36.10 -25.49
N GLN A 669 0.87 36.91 -26.41
CA GLN A 669 -0.09 36.49 -27.45
C GLN A 669 -1.46 35.96 -26.95
N ALA A 670 -1.62 35.69 -25.65
CA ALA A 670 -2.85 35.21 -25.01
C ALA A 670 -3.63 36.32 -24.29
N GLY A 671 -3.04 37.50 -24.08
CA GLY A 671 -3.70 38.64 -23.45
C GLY A 671 -3.70 38.58 -21.92
N SER A 672 -4.60 39.35 -21.28
CA SER A 672 -4.70 39.35 -19.82
C SER A 672 -5.41 38.10 -19.32
N ALA A 673 -4.77 37.38 -18.40
CA ALA A 673 -5.37 36.28 -17.67
C ALA A 673 -5.27 36.52 -16.15
N ASN A 674 -6.04 35.79 -15.36
CA ASN A 674 -6.17 36.03 -13.93
C ASN A 674 -5.95 34.76 -13.11
N GLN A 675 -5.53 34.92 -11.87
CA GLN A 675 -5.49 33.89 -10.84
C GLN A 675 -6.15 34.41 -9.56
N LEU A 676 -6.64 33.49 -8.74
CA LEU A 676 -7.13 33.84 -7.41
C LEU A 676 -5.94 33.98 -6.45
N ASP A 677 -5.94 35.03 -5.65
CA ASP A 677 -4.86 35.26 -4.70
C ASP A 677 -4.95 34.27 -3.51
N HIS A 678 -3.90 33.47 -3.31
CA HIS A 678 -3.80 32.50 -2.21
C HIS A 678 -3.92 33.15 -0.82
N ALA A 679 -3.59 34.44 -0.70
CA ALA A 679 -3.61 35.17 0.57
C ALA A 679 -5.03 35.41 1.14
N PHE A 680 -6.09 35.12 0.38
CA PHE A 680 -7.49 35.30 0.80
C PHE A 680 -8.22 33.97 1.06
N TRP A 681 -7.49 32.88 1.24
CA TRP A 681 -8.07 31.58 1.61
C TRP A 681 -7.86 31.28 3.09
N GLU A 682 -8.96 31.07 3.80
CA GLU A 682 -8.99 30.57 5.17
C GLU A 682 -8.97 29.04 5.16
N TRP A 683 -8.27 28.48 6.14
CA TRP A 683 -8.07 27.04 6.35
C TRP A 683 -8.83 26.62 7.61
N LEU A 684 -10.00 26.00 7.44
CA LEU A 684 -10.90 25.69 8.54
C LEU A 684 -10.95 24.17 8.77
N PRO A 685 -10.39 23.64 9.87
CA PRO A 685 -10.60 22.23 10.20
C PRO A 685 -12.09 21.98 10.49
N THR A 686 -12.62 20.84 10.06
CA THR A 686 -14.03 20.51 10.29
C THR A 686 -14.32 20.37 11.78
N SER A 687 -15.27 21.15 12.29
CA SER A 687 -15.78 21.07 13.64
C SER A 687 -17.17 20.41 13.68
N PRO A 688 -17.63 19.91 14.84
CA PRO A 688 -18.97 19.34 14.98
C PRO A 688 -20.11 20.33 14.65
N ASP A 689 -19.87 21.63 14.83
CA ASP A 689 -20.85 22.70 14.56
C ASP A 689 -20.88 23.12 13.08
N LEU A 690 -19.88 22.73 12.30
CA LEU A 690 -19.82 23.04 10.87
C LEU A 690 -20.78 22.10 10.12
N GLN A 691 -21.79 22.67 9.47
CA GLN A 691 -22.65 21.90 8.59
C GLN A 691 -21.83 21.35 7.42
N VAL A 692 -21.89 20.03 7.26
CA VAL A 692 -21.28 19.31 6.13
C VAL A 692 -22.38 18.63 5.33
N TRP A 693 -22.18 18.46 4.03
CA TRP A 693 -23.11 17.76 3.15
C TRP A 693 -22.46 16.58 2.47
N ARG A 694 -23.23 15.52 2.23
CA ARG A 694 -22.82 14.36 1.45
C ARG A 694 -23.77 14.13 0.29
N CYS A 695 -23.23 13.87 -0.89
CA CYS A 695 -24.05 13.53 -2.05
C CYS A 695 -24.58 12.09 -1.94
N ASP A 696 -25.86 11.88 -2.16
CA ASP A 696 -26.51 10.55 -2.20
C ASP A 696 -26.02 9.64 -3.34
N ARG A 697 -25.51 10.21 -4.44
CA ARG A 697 -25.12 9.47 -5.66
C ARG A 697 -23.62 9.22 -5.76
N CYS A 698 -22.81 10.27 -5.59
CA CYS A 698 -21.35 10.15 -5.69
C CYS A 698 -20.66 10.05 -4.33
N HIS A 699 -21.39 10.18 -3.21
CA HIS A 699 -20.87 10.14 -1.84
C HIS A 699 -19.84 11.21 -1.48
N ASN A 700 -19.71 12.21 -2.35
CA ASN A 700 -18.79 13.32 -2.23
C ASN A 700 -19.21 14.23 -1.09
N ILE A 701 -18.23 14.58 -0.25
CA ILE A 701 -18.39 15.58 0.80
C ILE A 701 -18.28 16.98 0.20
N ALA A 702 -19.13 17.90 0.67
CA ALA A 702 -19.13 19.31 0.34
C ALA A 702 -19.36 20.15 1.61
N TYR A 703 -18.82 21.37 1.63
CA TYR A 703 -19.03 22.35 2.71
C TYR A 703 -19.89 23.55 2.29
N SER A 704 -20.47 23.46 1.09
CA SER A 704 -21.37 24.44 0.52
C SER A 704 -22.50 23.70 -0.17
N SER A 705 -23.73 24.19 0.00
CA SER A 705 -24.91 23.62 -0.64
C SER A 705 -25.84 24.74 -1.11
N VAL A 706 -26.13 24.73 -2.41
CA VAL A 706 -27.12 25.63 -3.03
C VAL A 706 -28.25 24.75 -3.56
N ARG A 707 -29.44 24.86 -2.95
CA ARG A 707 -30.62 24.03 -3.26
C ARG A 707 -30.34 22.52 -3.33
N GLY A 708 -29.35 22.03 -2.56
CA GLY A 708 -28.96 20.62 -2.52
C GLY A 708 -28.35 20.08 -3.82
N VAL A 709 -27.78 20.92 -4.69
CA VAL A 709 -27.15 20.52 -5.96
C VAL A 709 -25.68 20.10 -5.72
N CYS A 710 -25.27 18.94 -6.21
CA CYS A 710 -23.88 18.48 -6.08
C CYS A 710 -22.90 19.35 -6.87
N THR A 711 -21.75 19.72 -6.29
CA THR A 711 -20.71 20.50 -6.98
C THR A 711 -19.87 19.69 -7.97
N THR A 712 -20.04 18.36 -8.02
CA THR A 712 -19.32 17.49 -8.95
C THR A 712 -19.91 17.59 -10.35
N TYR A 713 -19.07 17.86 -11.35
CA TYR A 713 -19.47 17.96 -12.76
C TYR A 713 -20.27 16.74 -13.21
N GLY A 714 -21.42 16.97 -13.85
CA GLY A 714 -22.28 15.93 -14.41
C GLY A 714 -23.01 15.06 -13.38
N CYS A 715 -22.78 15.25 -12.08
CA CYS A 715 -23.45 14.47 -11.04
C CYS A 715 -24.89 14.94 -10.86
N GLN A 716 -25.84 14.02 -11.04
CA GLN A 716 -27.28 14.28 -10.83
C GLN A 716 -27.74 13.95 -9.39
N GLY A 717 -26.81 13.72 -8.47
CA GLY A 717 -27.14 13.47 -7.06
C GLY A 717 -27.51 14.72 -6.28
N HIS A 718 -28.04 14.51 -5.09
CA HIS A 718 -28.49 15.53 -4.15
C HIS A 718 -27.55 15.58 -2.94
N LEU A 719 -27.18 16.79 -2.54
CA LEU A 719 -26.45 17.03 -1.29
C LEU A 719 -27.43 16.97 -0.11
N GLN A 720 -27.21 16.02 0.78
CA GLN A 720 -27.94 15.86 2.03
C GLN A 720 -27.05 16.36 3.17
N PRO A 721 -27.58 17.16 4.11
CA PRO A 721 -26.84 17.53 5.31
C PRO A 721 -26.52 16.25 6.10
N ILE A 722 -25.29 16.16 6.60
CA ILE A 722 -24.87 15.12 7.53
C ILE A 722 -24.44 15.75 8.84
N ASP A 723 -24.69 15.07 9.95
CA ASP A 723 -24.23 15.52 11.27
C ASP A 723 -22.80 15.06 11.60
N GLY A 724 -22.27 15.51 12.74
CA GLY A 724 -20.93 15.14 13.19
C GLY A 724 -20.75 13.64 13.47
N GLY A 725 -21.81 12.93 13.87
CA GLY A 725 -21.81 11.49 14.11
C GLY A 725 -21.75 10.70 12.79
N GLU A 726 -22.55 11.08 11.81
CA GLU A 726 -22.52 10.53 10.45
C GLU A 726 -21.17 10.77 9.78
N LEU A 727 -20.60 11.97 9.95
CA LEU A 727 -19.27 12.31 9.44
C LEU A 727 -18.17 11.46 10.12
N ALA A 728 -18.26 11.26 11.44
CA ALA A 728 -17.33 10.40 12.18
C ALA A 728 -17.44 8.93 11.75
N GLY A 729 -18.65 8.46 11.41
CA GLY A 729 -18.94 7.13 10.91
C GLY A 729 -18.49 6.85 9.47
N ILE A 730 -17.94 7.84 8.74
CA ILE A 730 -17.39 7.60 7.40
C ILE A 730 -16.12 6.74 7.51
N HIS A 731 -16.26 5.47 7.14
CA HIS A 731 -15.16 4.52 7.04
C HIS A 731 -14.38 4.73 5.73
N ASN A 732 -13.24 5.43 5.83
CA ASN A 732 -12.28 5.57 4.73
C ASN A 732 -10.85 5.39 5.26
N HIS A 733 -10.02 4.67 4.49
CA HIS A 733 -8.63 4.38 4.83
C HIS A 733 -7.80 5.65 5.08
N TYR A 734 -7.83 6.60 4.15
CA TYR A 734 -7.06 7.85 4.26
C TYR A 734 -7.57 8.71 5.40
N ARG A 735 -8.89 8.85 5.54
CA ARG A 735 -9.50 9.55 6.67
C ARG A 735 -9.05 8.98 8.01
N HIS A 736 -9.06 7.65 8.16
CA HIS A 736 -8.61 6.98 9.38
C HIS A 736 -7.13 7.30 9.68
N LEU A 737 -6.26 7.28 8.67
CA LEU A 737 -4.85 7.61 8.85
C LEU A 737 -4.65 9.09 9.23
N TYR A 738 -5.34 10.03 8.58
CA TYR A 738 -5.22 11.45 8.93
C TYR A 738 -5.73 11.79 10.32
N LEU A 739 -6.62 10.97 10.89
CA LEU A 739 -7.12 11.10 12.25
C LEU A 739 -6.19 10.46 13.29
N ASN A 740 -5.66 9.27 12.98
CA ASN A 740 -5.09 8.38 14.00
C ASN A 740 -3.60 8.09 13.85
N LEU A 741 -2.98 8.42 12.70
CA LEU A 741 -1.56 8.20 12.48
C LEU A 741 -0.74 9.02 13.50
N LYS A 742 0.12 8.32 14.25
CA LYS A 742 1.13 8.96 15.10
C LYS A 742 2.24 9.48 14.19
N PRO A 743 2.51 10.80 14.14
CA PRO A 743 3.55 11.34 13.26
C PRO A 743 4.92 10.79 13.66
N ALA A 744 5.57 10.12 12.73
CA ALA A 744 6.92 9.57 12.90
C ALA A 744 7.57 9.44 11.52
N ALA A 745 8.85 9.82 11.42
CA ALA A 745 9.60 9.69 10.18
C ALA A 745 9.74 8.22 9.73
N LEU A 746 9.73 8.01 8.42
CA LEU A 746 9.94 6.73 7.78
C LEU A 746 10.93 6.96 6.63
N ASN A 747 12.12 6.39 6.79
CA ASN A 747 13.23 6.48 5.86
C ASN A 747 13.43 5.09 5.25
N VAL A 748 13.13 4.98 3.96
CA VAL A 748 13.15 3.71 3.24
C VAL A 748 14.30 3.66 2.28
N ASP A 749 15.02 2.54 2.27
CA ASP A 749 16.00 2.28 1.23
C ASP A 749 15.88 0.86 0.69
N GLU A 750 16.53 0.62 -0.46
CA GLU A 750 16.65 -0.71 -1.04
C GLU A 750 17.96 -1.39 -0.62
N HIS A 751 17.93 -2.72 -0.54
CA HIS A 751 19.15 -3.49 -0.47
C HIS A 751 19.11 -4.66 -1.45
N THR A 752 19.66 -4.44 -2.64
CA THR A 752 19.73 -5.44 -3.71
C THR A 752 21.17 -5.83 -4.03
N ALA A 753 21.38 -6.98 -4.66
CA ALA A 753 22.71 -7.41 -5.09
C ALA A 753 23.28 -6.60 -6.29
N GLN A 754 22.62 -5.51 -6.69
CA GLN A 754 23.11 -4.58 -7.72
C GLN A 754 24.06 -3.53 -7.14
N TRP A 755 24.00 -3.28 -5.82
CA TRP A 755 24.91 -2.37 -5.16
C TRP A 755 26.35 -2.86 -5.19
N LYS A 756 27.28 -1.91 -5.23
CA LYS A 756 28.69 -2.19 -4.94
C LYS A 756 28.82 -2.61 -3.47
N ALA A 757 29.80 -3.47 -3.17
CA ALA A 757 29.98 -4.03 -1.82
C ALA A 757 30.15 -2.95 -0.73
N GLU A 758 30.79 -1.82 -1.07
CA GLU A 758 30.95 -0.66 -0.18
C GLU A 758 29.59 -0.02 0.15
N THR A 759 28.82 0.36 -0.86
CA THR A 759 27.48 0.96 -0.69
C THR A 759 26.50 0.01 0.02
N ALA A 760 26.52 -1.28 -0.32
CA ALA A 760 25.72 -2.28 0.38
C ALA A 760 26.03 -2.31 1.88
N ARG A 761 27.32 -2.25 2.24
CA ARG A 761 27.77 -2.20 3.63
C ARG A 761 27.36 -0.90 4.33
N GLU A 762 27.49 0.25 3.66
CA GLU A 762 27.02 1.53 4.19
C GLU A 762 25.53 1.49 4.52
N LYS A 763 24.70 0.97 3.61
CA LYS A 763 23.24 0.83 3.81
C LYS A 763 22.90 -0.12 4.94
N GLN A 764 23.63 -1.23 5.06
CA GLN A 764 23.49 -2.15 6.17
C GLN A 764 23.85 -1.48 7.51
N ASP A 765 24.93 -0.71 7.56
CA ASP A 765 25.38 0.01 8.75
C ASP A 765 24.41 1.15 9.13
N GLU A 766 23.84 1.86 8.14
CA GLU A 766 22.77 2.85 8.33
C GLU A 766 21.49 2.23 8.90
N PHE A 767 21.08 1.06 8.39
CA PHE A 767 19.93 0.32 8.92
C PHE A 767 20.18 -0.22 10.33
N THR A 768 21.39 -0.72 10.59
CA THR A 768 21.79 -1.22 11.91
C THR A 768 21.83 -0.09 12.93
N ARG A 769 22.27 1.11 12.55
CA ARG A 769 22.19 2.31 13.40
C ARG A 769 20.76 2.84 13.54
N GLY A 770 19.87 2.60 12.58
CA GLY A 770 18.48 3.08 12.60
C GLY A 770 18.26 4.42 11.87
N VAL A 771 19.25 4.89 11.11
CA VAL A 771 19.11 6.05 10.21
C VAL A 771 18.16 5.71 9.05
N ILE A 772 18.33 4.50 8.49
CA ILE A 772 17.33 3.83 7.68
C ILE A 772 16.51 2.96 8.64
N ASN A 773 15.20 3.14 8.66
CA ASN A 773 14.32 2.37 9.54
C ASN A 773 13.41 1.40 8.77
N VAL A 774 13.39 1.46 7.44
CA VAL A 774 12.75 0.45 6.59
C VAL A 774 13.68 0.04 5.46
N LEU A 775 13.88 -1.26 5.28
CA LEU A 775 14.75 -1.77 4.21
C LEU A 775 13.98 -2.74 3.29
N SER A 776 13.90 -2.39 2.01
CA SER A 776 13.33 -3.21 0.94
C SER A 776 14.40 -4.09 0.31
N CYS A 777 14.44 -5.35 0.72
CA CYS A 777 15.51 -6.28 0.36
C CYS A 777 15.09 -7.28 -0.70
N SER A 778 16.06 -7.68 -1.54
CA SER A 778 15.97 -8.94 -2.29
C SER A 778 16.43 -10.13 -1.42
N THR A 779 16.94 -11.19 -2.05
CA THR A 779 17.53 -12.35 -1.35
C THR A 779 18.84 -12.05 -0.60
N THR A 780 19.26 -10.79 -0.56
CA THR A 780 20.52 -10.29 0.02
C THR A 780 20.54 -10.34 1.55
N PHE A 781 19.37 -10.15 2.17
CA PHE A 781 19.21 -10.20 3.65
C PHE A 781 18.59 -11.51 4.11
N GLU A 782 18.46 -12.50 3.22
CA GLU A 782 18.06 -13.86 3.60
C GLU A 782 19.16 -14.57 4.39
N LEU A 783 20.43 -14.31 4.05
CA LEU A 783 21.59 -15.08 4.51
C LEU A 783 22.63 -14.19 5.18
N GLY A 784 23.28 -14.69 6.24
CA GLY A 784 24.61 -14.24 6.68
C GLY A 784 24.77 -12.83 7.28
N VAL A 785 23.72 -12.02 7.39
CA VAL A 785 23.81 -10.66 7.95
C VAL A 785 23.15 -10.58 9.32
N ASP A 786 23.86 -10.08 10.34
CA ASP A 786 23.26 -9.71 11.61
C ASP A 786 22.78 -8.26 11.55
N VAL A 787 21.46 -8.09 11.44
CA VAL A 787 20.79 -6.77 11.44
C VAL A 787 20.22 -6.41 12.81
N GLY A 788 20.65 -7.15 13.83
CA GLY A 788 20.09 -7.06 15.17
C GLY A 788 18.66 -7.58 15.23
N SER A 789 17.92 -7.05 16.19
CA SER A 789 16.67 -7.63 16.66
C SER A 789 15.44 -6.97 16.01
N LEU A 790 14.79 -7.65 15.07
CA LEU A 790 13.56 -7.15 14.43
C LEU A 790 12.32 -7.78 15.09
N GLN A 791 11.24 -7.00 15.18
CA GLN A 791 9.95 -7.48 15.69
C GLN A 791 9.04 -7.99 14.57
N ALA A 792 9.11 -7.35 13.40
CA ALA A 792 8.29 -7.72 12.26
C ALA A 792 9.07 -7.78 10.95
N VAL A 793 8.60 -8.66 10.06
CA VAL A 793 9.08 -8.81 8.69
C VAL A 793 7.87 -8.83 7.76
N LEU A 794 7.98 -8.14 6.63
CA LEU A 794 6.96 -8.12 5.57
C LEU A 794 7.49 -8.78 4.29
N MET A 795 6.88 -9.87 3.87
CA MET A 795 7.13 -10.53 2.60
C MET A 795 6.14 -9.99 1.55
N ARG A 796 6.66 -9.40 0.47
CA ARG A 796 5.85 -8.80 -0.62
C ARG A 796 5.26 -9.80 -1.61
N ASN A 797 5.71 -11.05 -1.50
CA ASN A 797 5.21 -12.19 -2.22
C ASN A 797 5.40 -13.43 -1.34
N VAL A 798 4.70 -14.52 -1.67
CA VAL A 798 5.02 -15.81 -1.06
C VAL A 798 6.40 -16.25 -1.56
N PRO A 799 7.40 -16.49 -0.68
CA PRO A 799 8.73 -16.93 -1.08
C PRO A 799 8.69 -18.24 -1.89
N PRO A 800 9.65 -18.50 -2.79
CA PRO A 800 9.56 -19.62 -3.74
C PRO A 800 9.59 -20.99 -3.07
N THR A 801 10.25 -21.08 -1.91
CA THR A 801 10.40 -22.33 -1.15
C THR A 801 10.20 -22.09 0.34
N THR A 802 9.89 -23.16 1.07
CA THR A 802 9.82 -23.15 2.53
C THR A 802 11.14 -22.74 3.19
N ALA A 803 12.29 -23.08 2.59
CA ALA A 803 13.59 -22.68 3.11
C ALA A 803 13.73 -21.14 3.13
N ASN A 804 13.39 -20.49 2.01
CA ASN A 804 13.40 -19.02 1.93
C ASN A 804 12.42 -18.41 2.92
N TYR A 805 11.22 -18.99 3.06
CA TYR A 805 10.22 -18.51 4.01
C TYR A 805 10.75 -18.55 5.46
N ILE A 806 11.28 -19.69 5.90
CA ILE A 806 11.79 -19.87 7.26
C ILE A 806 12.97 -18.93 7.54
N GLN A 807 13.91 -18.78 6.59
CA GLN A 807 15.04 -17.86 6.75
C GLN A 807 14.59 -16.41 6.89
N ARG A 808 13.68 -15.94 6.03
CA ARG A 808 13.14 -14.58 6.07
C ARG A 808 12.31 -14.33 7.33
N ALA A 809 11.43 -15.27 7.68
CA ALA A 809 10.61 -15.21 8.90
C ALA A 809 11.49 -15.23 10.17
N GLY A 810 12.61 -15.97 10.14
CA GLY A 810 13.60 -16.05 11.22
C GLY A 810 14.36 -14.74 11.48
N ARG A 811 14.24 -13.74 10.60
CA ARG A 811 14.76 -12.39 10.85
C ARG A 811 13.94 -11.64 11.91
N ALA A 812 12.65 -11.96 12.06
CA ALA A 812 11.81 -11.45 13.13
C ALA A 812 11.88 -12.33 14.38
N GLY A 813 11.73 -11.71 15.55
CA GLY A 813 11.67 -12.41 16.84
C GLY A 813 13.03 -12.64 17.49
N ARG A 814 14.05 -11.85 17.12
CA ARG A 814 15.34 -11.81 17.84
C ARG A 814 15.28 -10.90 19.07
N ARG A 815 14.29 -9.98 19.15
CA ARG A 815 14.02 -9.21 20.37
C ARG A 815 13.40 -10.13 21.40
N GLN A 816 13.87 -9.99 22.63
CA GLN A 816 13.60 -10.91 23.71
C GLN A 816 12.22 -10.71 24.36
N ASN A 817 11.53 -9.60 24.11
CA ASN A 817 10.37 -9.17 24.90
C ASN A 817 9.04 -9.08 24.12
N SER A 818 8.99 -9.47 22.85
CA SER A 818 7.76 -9.36 22.03
C SER A 818 7.63 -10.48 21.00
N ALA A 819 6.41 -10.95 20.73
CA ALA A 819 6.16 -11.97 19.72
C ALA A 819 6.59 -11.48 18.32
N ALA A 820 7.15 -12.36 17.50
CA ALA A 820 7.51 -12.00 16.14
C ALA A 820 6.27 -11.91 15.25
N TYR A 821 6.20 -10.92 14.38
CA TYR A 821 5.10 -10.77 13.43
C TYR A 821 5.58 -10.91 11.98
N VAL A 822 5.11 -11.94 11.28
CA VAL A 822 5.49 -12.24 9.90
C VAL A 822 4.28 -12.03 9.02
N LEU A 823 4.29 -10.95 8.22
CA LEU A 823 3.23 -10.62 7.29
C LEU A 823 3.63 -11.04 5.88
N THR A 824 2.82 -11.84 5.21
CA THR A 824 3.06 -12.30 3.84
C THR A 824 1.93 -11.84 2.93
N PHE A 825 2.27 -11.08 1.89
CA PHE A 825 1.34 -10.69 0.84
C PHE A 825 1.39 -11.70 -0.31
N ALA A 826 0.29 -12.41 -0.54
CA ALA A 826 0.12 -13.34 -1.64
C ALA A 826 -0.37 -12.60 -2.89
N GLN A 827 0.45 -12.60 -3.93
CA GLN A 827 0.10 -11.99 -5.21
C GLN A 827 -0.90 -12.85 -6.00
N ARG A 828 -1.39 -12.35 -7.14
CA ARG A 828 -2.30 -13.09 -8.06
C ARG A 828 -1.61 -14.23 -8.83
N ARG A 829 -0.50 -14.77 -8.33
CA ARG A 829 0.24 -15.89 -8.94
C ARG A 829 -0.33 -17.20 -8.43
N SER A 830 -0.40 -18.23 -9.27
CA SER A 830 -0.94 -19.54 -8.87
C SER A 830 -0.22 -20.13 -7.65
N HIS A 831 1.11 -19.94 -7.58
CA HIS A 831 1.94 -20.31 -6.44
C HIS A 831 1.47 -19.63 -5.14
N ASP A 832 1.41 -18.30 -5.14
CA ASP A 832 1.02 -17.49 -3.97
C ASP A 832 -0.41 -17.80 -3.50
N LEU A 833 -1.35 -17.92 -4.44
CA LEU A 833 -2.74 -18.24 -4.13
C LEU A 833 -2.91 -19.67 -3.57
N ALA A 834 -2.08 -20.63 -4.00
CA ALA A 834 -2.10 -21.98 -3.45
C ALA A 834 -1.67 -21.99 -1.98
N TYR A 835 -0.60 -21.27 -1.64
CA TYR A 835 -0.15 -21.14 -0.26
C TYR A 835 -1.03 -20.23 0.59
N TYR A 836 -1.69 -19.22 0.02
CA TYR A 836 -2.69 -18.44 0.74
C TYR A 836 -3.87 -19.31 1.20
N ARG A 837 -4.31 -20.27 0.39
CA ARG A 837 -5.41 -21.19 0.76
C ARG A 837 -5.01 -22.19 1.83
N GLN A 838 -3.73 -22.54 1.93
CA GLN A 838 -3.19 -23.54 2.86
C GLN A 838 -1.82 -23.06 3.39
N PRO A 839 -1.80 -22.02 4.25
CA PRO A 839 -0.57 -21.38 4.70
C PRO A 839 0.30 -22.33 5.53
N GLU A 840 -0.28 -23.35 6.15
CA GLU A 840 0.43 -24.33 6.98
C GLU A 840 1.52 -25.06 6.17
N LYS A 841 1.32 -25.23 4.86
CA LYS A 841 2.29 -25.91 3.98
C LYS A 841 3.62 -25.18 3.85
N ILE A 842 3.62 -23.84 3.83
CA ILE A 842 4.87 -23.08 3.73
C ILE A 842 5.47 -22.79 5.11
N VAL A 843 4.63 -22.63 6.14
CA VAL A 843 5.09 -22.37 7.52
C VAL A 843 5.69 -23.64 8.15
N ALA A 844 5.05 -24.79 7.99
CA ALA A 844 5.50 -26.08 8.56
C ALA A 844 6.26 -26.96 7.57
N GLY A 845 6.39 -26.52 6.32
CA GLY A 845 6.91 -27.33 5.22
C GLY A 845 8.31 -27.86 5.49
N VAL A 846 8.62 -29.00 4.89
CA VAL A 846 9.93 -29.65 5.02
C VAL A 846 10.86 -29.04 3.98
N VAL A 847 12.07 -28.64 4.40
CA VAL A 847 13.15 -28.31 3.47
C VAL A 847 13.67 -29.63 2.90
N PRO A 848 13.51 -29.89 1.60
CA PRO A 848 14.02 -31.12 1.01
C PRO A 848 15.55 -31.13 1.06
N THR A 849 16.13 -32.33 1.13
CA THR A 849 17.58 -32.47 0.97
C THR A 849 17.95 -32.04 -0.46
N PRO A 850 18.87 -31.08 -0.64
CA PRO A 850 19.37 -30.74 -1.97
C PRO A 850 19.99 -31.97 -2.66
N SER A 851 19.87 -32.03 -3.98
CA SER A 851 20.36 -33.13 -4.80
C SER A 851 21.34 -32.62 -5.86
N ILE A 852 22.53 -33.21 -5.87
CA ILE A 852 23.58 -32.86 -6.84
C ILE A 852 23.82 -34.04 -7.75
N VAL A 853 23.63 -33.86 -9.06
CA VAL A 853 23.93 -34.88 -10.05
C VAL A 853 25.25 -34.56 -10.73
N LEU A 854 26.34 -35.17 -10.25
CA LEU A 854 27.71 -34.96 -10.76
C LEU A 854 27.98 -35.53 -12.16
N LYS A 855 26.94 -35.79 -12.96
CA LYS A 855 27.01 -36.43 -14.29
C LYS A 855 26.72 -35.49 -15.46
N ASN A 856 26.46 -34.21 -15.22
CA ASN A 856 26.16 -33.26 -16.30
C ASN A 856 27.42 -32.96 -17.15
N PRO A 857 27.49 -33.42 -18.41
CA PRO A 857 28.70 -33.29 -19.22
C PRO A 857 29.07 -31.83 -19.50
N LYS A 858 28.08 -30.92 -19.61
CA LYS A 858 28.33 -29.50 -19.89
C LYS A 858 29.06 -28.81 -18.74
N ILE A 859 28.64 -29.07 -17.50
CA ILE A 859 29.28 -28.48 -16.31
C ILE A 859 30.69 -29.08 -16.14
N ILE A 860 30.83 -30.40 -16.29
CA ILE A 860 32.14 -31.07 -16.23
C ILE A 860 33.09 -30.47 -17.26
N GLN A 861 32.64 -30.33 -18.52
CA GLN A 861 33.44 -29.77 -19.60
C GLN A 861 33.93 -28.35 -19.27
N ARG A 862 33.05 -27.47 -18.76
CA ARG A 862 33.42 -26.11 -18.34
C ARG A 862 34.50 -26.09 -17.24
N HIS A 863 34.42 -27.00 -16.27
CA HIS A 863 35.44 -27.13 -15.23
C HIS A 863 36.75 -27.73 -15.75
N MET A 864 36.69 -28.73 -16.63
CA MET A 864 37.88 -29.29 -17.28
C MET A 864 38.60 -28.24 -18.12
N GLN A 865 37.88 -27.48 -18.94
CA GLN A 865 38.39 -26.34 -19.69
C GLN A 865 39.07 -25.32 -18.76
N SER A 866 38.45 -25.02 -17.62
CA SER A 866 39.04 -24.11 -16.63
C SER A 866 40.35 -24.65 -16.04
N VAL A 867 40.46 -25.97 -15.80
CA VAL A 867 41.69 -26.61 -15.32
C VAL A 867 42.79 -26.54 -16.38
N VAL A 868 42.47 -26.83 -17.65
CA VAL A 868 43.41 -26.76 -18.78
C VAL A 868 43.93 -25.34 -18.97
N VAL A 869 43.05 -24.33 -18.96
CA VAL A 869 43.46 -22.91 -19.04
C VAL A 869 44.33 -22.55 -17.85
N ALA A 870 43.95 -22.91 -16.63
CA ALA A 870 44.78 -22.62 -15.46
C ALA A 870 46.17 -23.30 -15.53
N ALA A 871 46.27 -24.51 -16.10
CA ALA A 871 47.53 -25.20 -16.32
C ALA A 871 48.38 -24.49 -17.39
N PHE A 872 47.77 -24.09 -18.51
CA PHE A 872 48.42 -23.30 -19.55
C PHE A 872 48.95 -21.97 -19.00
N LEU A 873 48.14 -21.22 -18.26
CA LEU A 873 48.55 -19.95 -17.66
C LEU A 873 49.73 -20.14 -16.71
N ARG A 874 49.73 -21.21 -15.87
CA ARG A 874 50.88 -21.55 -15.00
C ARG A 874 52.13 -21.90 -15.81
N TRP A 875 51.98 -22.65 -16.90
CA TRP A 875 53.08 -22.95 -17.81
C TRP A 875 53.65 -21.68 -18.44
N CYS A 876 52.79 -20.74 -18.89
CA CYS A 876 53.22 -19.45 -19.42
C CYS A 876 54.03 -18.65 -18.40
N VAL A 877 53.56 -18.52 -17.15
CA VAL A 877 54.30 -17.82 -16.08
C VAL A 877 55.66 -18.47 -15.86
N ARG A 878 55.72 -19.81 -15.75
CA ARG A 878 56.96 -20.52 -15.46
C ARG A 878 58.02 -20.43 -16.56
N ASN A 879 57.59 -20.35 -17.83
CA ASN A 879 58.51 -20.46 -18.97
C ASN A 879 58.84 -19.12 -19.62
N TYR A 880 58.02 -18.09 -19.45
CA TYR A 880 58.17 -16.82 -20.18
C TYR A 880 58.24 -15.57 -19.29
N ASP A 881 58.16 -15.71 -17.96
CA ASP A 881 58.33 -14.66 -16.93
C ASP A 881 57.58 -13.33 -17.17
N ARG A 882 56.56 -13.33 -18.03
CA ARG A 882 55.73 -12.17 -18.37
C ARG A 882 54.31 -12.61 -18.74
N PHE A 883 53.35 -12.17 -17.94
CA PHE A 883 52.17 -11.55 -18.54
C PHE A 883 52.57 -10.09 -18.77
N GLY A 884 52.78 -9.68 -20.03
CA GLY A 884 52.77 -8.25 -20.33
C GLY A 884 51.46 -7.63 -19.81
N GLU A 885 51.43 -6.31 -19.62
CA GLU A 885 50.41 -5.47 -18.94
C GLU A 885 48.91 -5.74 -19.26
N ARG A 886 48.56 -6.68 -20.14
CA ARG A 886 47.20 -7.15 -20.36
C ARG A 886 46.74 -8.11 -19.27
N LYS A 887 45.93 -7.57 -18.34
CA LYS A 887 45.19 -8.31 -17.31
C LYS A 887 43.96 -9.07 -17.83
N GLU A 888 43.71 -9.10 -19.14
CA GLU A 888 42.49 -9.67 -19.73
C GLU A 888 42.80 -10.71 -20.82
N LEU A 889 42.21 -11.89 -20.70
CA LEU A 889 42.26 -12.98 -21.68
C LEU A 889 40.90 -13.11 -22.37
N LYS A 890 40.85 -12.87 -23.69
CA LYS A 890 39.65 -13.19 -24.49
C LYS A 890 39.64 -14.68 -24.79
N VAL A 891 38.77 -15.39 -24.09
CA VAL A 891 38.64 -16.85 -24.17
C VAL A 891 37.55 -17.32 -25.13
N GLY A 892 36.75 -16.40 -25.70
CA GLY A 892 35.81 -16.69 -26.78
C GLY A 892 34.88 -17.88 -26.50
N ALA A 893 34.67 -18.74 -27.51
CA ALA A 893 33.84 -19.94 -27.41
C ALA A 893 34.45 -21.07 -26.55
N PHE A 894 35.66 -20.88 -25.99
CA PHE A 894 36.34 -21.91 -25.21
C PHE A 894 35.58 -22.29 -23.92
N PHE A 895 34.76 -21.38 -23.38
CA PHE A 895 33.85 -21.65 -22.26
C PHE A 895 32.37 -21.63 -22.67
N ALA A 896 32.07 -21.60 -23.98
CA ALA A 896 30.68 -21.68 -24.44
C ALA A 896 30.10 -23.08 -24.12
N PRO A 897 28.82 -23.14 -23.71
CA PRO A 897 28.18 -24.36 -23.21
C PRO A 897 27.86 -25.43 -24.25
#